data_AF-A0A2M7JKI2-F1
#
_entry.id   AF-A0A2M7JKI2-F1
#
_cell.length_a   1.000
_cell.length_b   1.000
_cell.length_c   1.000
_cell.angle_alpha   90.00
_cell.angle_beta   90.00
_cell.angle_gamma   90.00
#
_symmetry.space_group_name_H-M   'P 1'
#
loop_
_entity.id
_entity.type
_entity.pdbx_description
1 polymer ?
#
loop_
_entity_poly.entity_id
_entity_poly.type
_entity_poly.pdbx_seq_one_letter_code
_entity_poly.pdbx_strand_id
1 'polypeptide(L)'
;MAMSGFTLEREAEIAEMNSLARLLRHEKTGAELLHIRNSDENKVFGITFRTPPHDSTGVAHILEHSVLCGSRKYPVKEPFVELLKGSLQTFLNAFTYPDKTCYPVASQNLNDLKNLMDVYLDAVFHPRITPETFKQEGWHLELESPDGPMGIKGVVYNEMKGAYSSPEGLVADYSLRSLFPDTTYGLDSGGDPHRIPDLTYEDFLSFHRSYYHPSNSRIFLYGDAEPNGLIALIGGYLDGFEKVTTDSSIPLQSPFAAPRSIKKPFMAAPGGENDKKGMVTVNWGLMESGDAENNFALRILEYILLGMPGSPLRKALIDSGLGEDLTGEGLGTEIRQIYFSTGLKGVHVERAEEVQSLILETLKGLSRDGIDPGTVEAALNTVEFRLRENNTGSFPRGLVVMLRALTTWLYGKDPLELLFFERPLAAVRSGYSSDPAMFQKMISEYLVSNPHRSTLVLFPDPDLLKREEALEGERIEGLRKGKSGDDLVSIAEATKALKALQDAPDSPEALASIPCLGLADLEKKNPMLPIKEIHLAGSRVFLHEIPTNGIVYLNLGLNLLGLPWRLYPYVPLFGRAMLEMGTGTEDFVSLGRRIASRTGGIWPQVFTSHLSGSDETAAWLFLRGKAVSGRVSDLMGILKEILLDARFEDRERFRKIVLEEKARQEQRLIPSGHRMVAVRIKSHFSKSYLIDEKISGISHLFFLRELAGDVEDNWEKVLSDLLEIRQLLVRRGGIIADFTLDEGGYGAIEPLTRNLFNAFPEGNVTASALQAADFPENEGLTIPAQVNFVGKGTEVYTSGYRFHGSSLVIMRYLRTAWLWNKVRVQGGAYGAFCGLDRFSGTLTFTSYRDPNLGGTLDVFDDTAGFLRKTELDSDEIKKAIIGSIGDMDAHLLPDAKGFTAMMRRLTGDTDEERQRIRDEVLSTDVSHFKKFADVLDGVKTRGIVKILGASDNIEAFKKDRVSGLSVVSVL
;
A
#
# COMPACT_ATOMS: atom_id res chain seq x y z
N MET A 1 -22.54 27.53 21.03
CA MET A 1 -21.84 27.48 22.34
C MET A 1 -20.36 27.38 22.06
N ALA A 2 -19.52 28.19 22.73
CA ALA A 2 -18.07 28.11 22.55
C ALA A 2 -17.56 26.81 23.18
N MET A 3 -16.85 25.99 22.40
CA MET A 3 -16.22 24.74 22.85
C MET A 3 -14.71 25.01 22.93
N SER A 4 -14.20 25.33 24.12
CA SER A 4 -12.75 25.47 24.37
C SER A 4 -12.03 26.41 23.38
N GLY A 5 -12.54 27.63 23.20
CA GLY A 5 -11.97 28.62 22.27
C GLY A 5 -12.39 28.47 20.81
N PHE A 6 -13.22 27.47 20.48
CA PHE A 6 -13.79 27.29 19.15
C PHE A 6 -15.27 27.73 19.08
N THR A 7 -15.61 28.40 17.98
CA THR A 7 -16.99 28.69 17.59
C THR A 7 -17.40 27.79 16.43
N LEU A 8 -18.58 27.16 16.53
CA LEU A 8 -19.19 26.37 15.45
C LEU A 8 -19.66 27.31 14.33
N GLU A 9 -19.15 27.14 13.11
CA GLU A 9 -19.54 27.92 11.94
C GLU A 9 -20.62 27.23 11.11
N ARG A 10 -20.51 25.90 10.96
CA ARG A 10 -21.44 25.11 10.16
C ARG A 10 -21.58 23.70 10.73
N GLU A 11 -22.78 23.18 10.65
CA GLU A 11 -23.11 21.78 10.90
C GLU A 11 -23.91 21.25 9.71
N ALA A 12 -23.63 20.03 9.26
CA ALA A 12 -24.34 19.38 8.16
C ALA A 12 -24.31 17.84 8.32
N GLU A 13 -25.42 17.19 8.02
CA GLU A 13 -25.47 15.73 7.90
C GLU A 13 -25.02 15.31 6.50
N ILE A 14 -24.11 14.32 6.44
CA ILE A 14 -23.63 13.67 5.21
C ILE A 14 -24.23 12.26 5.19
N ALA A 15 -25.40 12.14 4.56
CA ALA A 15 -26.14 10.87 4.49
C ALA A 15 -25.34 9.78 3.76
N GLU A 16 -24.58 10.17 2.74
CA GLU A 16 -23.75 9.29 1.90
C GLU A 16 -22.72 8.47 2.70
N MET A 17 -22.36 8.97 3.89
CA MET A 17 -21.34 8.39 4.77
C MET A 17 -21.86 8.16 6.19
N ASN A 18 -23.16 8.30 6.44
CA ASN A 18 -23.77 8.21 7.77
C ASN A 18 -23.02 9.04 8.83
N SER A 19 -22.68 10.29 8.48
CA SER A 19 -21.80 11.14 9.29
C SER A 19 -22.40 12.52 9.55
N LEU A 20 -22.05 13.13 10.69
CA LEU A 20 -22.34 14.53 11.01
C LEU A 20 -21.05 15.35 10.91
N ALA A 21 -21.01 16.31 10.00
CA ALA A 21 -19.89 17.23 9.82
C ALA A 21 -20.10 18.52 10.61
N ARG A 22 -19.06 18.97 11.32
CA ARG A 22 -19.01 20.25 12.03
C ARG A 22 -17.74 21.01 11.65
N LEU A 23 -17.90 22.19 11.08
CA LEU A 23 -16.80 23.12 10.83
C LEU A 23 -16.75 24.14 11.97
N LEU A 24 -15.63 24.18 12.68
CA LEU A 24 -15.38 25.08 13.78
C LEU A 24 -14.20 25.99 13.45
N ARG A 25 -14.18 27.18 14.07
CA ARG A 25 -13.07 28.12 13.97
C ARG A 25 -12.58 28.51 15.36
N HIS A 26 -11.27 28.46 15.55
CA HIS A 26 -10.62 28.96 16.75
C HIS A 26 -10.67 30.49 16.79
N GLU A 27 -11.21 31.08 17.85
CA GLU A 27 -11.51 32.51 17.94
C GLU A 27 -10.24 33.38 17.85
N LYS A 28 -9.15 32.94 18.49
CA LYS A 28 -7.93 33.72 18.63
C LYS A 28 -7.03 33.69 17.41
N THR A 29 -6.91 32.52 16.77
CA THR A 29 -5.97 32.29 15.65
C THR A 29 -6.66 32.23 14.29
N GLY A 30 -7.98 31.97 14.26
CA GLY A 30 -8.71 31.71 13.03
C GLY A 30 -8.50 30.32 12.42
N ALA A 31 -7.76 29.44 13.10
CA ALA A 31 -7.54 28.06 12.68
C ALA A 31 -8.88 27.33 12.49
N GLU A 32 -8.99 26.54 11.43
CA GLU A 32 -10.21 25.82 11.08
C GLU A 32 -10.10 24.36 11.52
N LEU A 33 -11.16 23.86 12.15
CA LEU A 33 -11.30 22.46 12.55
C LEU A 33 -12.52 21.84 11.88
N LEU A 34 -12.33 20.78 11.13
CA LEU A 34 -13.40 19.96 10.57
C LEU A 34 -13.52 18.66 11.38
N HIS A 35 -14.67 18.46 12.02
CA HIS A 35 -14.98 17.25 12.76
C HIS A 35 -16.09 16.45 12.05
N ILE A 36 -15.77 15.22 11.63
CA ILE A 36 -16.69 14.27 11.01
C ILE A 36 -17.03 13.16 12.01
N ARG A 37 -18.21 13.23 12.61
CA ARG A 37 -18.65 12.26 13.62
C ARG A 37 -19.46 11.13 12.99
N ASN A 38 -19.12 9.88 13.29
CA ASN A 38 -19.88 8.69 12.87
C ASN A 38 -19.66 7.51 13.85
N SER A 39 -19.96 6.28 13.42
CA SER A 39 -19.79 5.05 14.22
C SER A 39 -18.49 4.30 13.92
N ASP A 40 -17.56 4.88 13.17
CA ASP A 40 -16.29 4.26 12.84
C ASP A 40 -15.37 4.28 14.08
N GLU A 41 -15.05 3.08 14.58
CA GLU A 41 -14.17 2.90 15.72
C GLU A 41 -12.73 3.34 15.41
N ASN A 42 -12.33 3.41 14.14
CA ASN A 42 -10.99 3.84 13.76
C ASN A 42 -10.91 5.36 13.65
N LYS A 43 -10.66 6.00 14.79
CA LYS A 43 -10.60 7.47 14.91
C LYS A 43 -9.36 8.02 14.21
N VAL A 44 -9.51 9.16 13.56
CA VAL A 44 -8.42 9.84 12.85
C VAL A 44 -8.30 11.27 13.34
N PHE A 45 -7.06 11.68 13.60
CA PHE A 45 -6.67 13.08 13.71
C PHE A 45 -5.72 13.42 12.55
N GLY A 46 -5.81 14.64 12.05
CA GLY A 46 -4.76 15.19 11.20
C GLY A 46 -4.64 16.69 11.34
N ILE A 47 -3.42 17.19 11.22
CA ILE A 47 -3.15 18.61 11.05
C ILE A 47 -2.38 18.82 9.75
N THR A 48 -2.84 19.77 8.95
CA THR A 48 -2.25 20.08 7.65
C THR A 48 -1.87 21.54 7.60
N PHE A 49 -0.71 21.84 7.02
CA PHE A 49 -0.24 23.20 6.75
C PHE A 49 -0.10 23.39 5.24
N ARG A 50 -0.48 24.57 4.74
CA ARG A 50 -0.22 24.95 3.34
C ARG A 50 1.22 25.45 3.23
N THR A 51 2.07 24.70 2.56
CA THR A 51 3.54 24.82 2.57
C THR A 51 4.12 24.90 1.15
N PRO A 52 3.71 25.88 0.31
CA PRO A 52 4.23 26.00 -1.05
C PRO A 52 5.74 26.36 -1.01
N PRO A 53 6.65 25.51 -1.53
CA PRO A 53 8.06 25.88 -1.67
C PRO A 53 8.26 26.98 -2.73
N HIS A 54 9.34 27.74 -2.57
CA HIS A 54 9.78 28.78 -3.53
C HIS A 54 10.96 28.35 -4.39
N ASP A 55 11.57 27.20 -4.08
CA ASP A 55 12.66 26.56 -4.82
C ASP A 55 12.56 25.03 -4.72
N SER A 56 13.56 24.30 -5.22
CA SER A 56 13.62 22.83 -5.14
C SER A 56 14.62 22.35 -4.10
N THR A 57 14.87 23.12 -3.05
CA THR A 57 15.76 22.70 -1.95
C THR A 57 15.18 21.59 -1.08
N GLY A 58 13.89 21.26 -1.24
CA GLY A 58 13.21 20.26 -0.42
C GLY A 58 12.86 20.76 0.99
N VAL A 59 12.88 22.08 1.25
CA VAL A 59 12.67 22.63 2.60
C VAL A 59 11.38 22.13 3.26
N ALA A 60 10.29 21.95 2.51
CA ALA A 60 9.03 21.44 3.06
C ALA A 60 9.17 19.99 3.56
N HIS A 61 9.87 19.15 2.79
CA HIS A 61 10.11 17.74 3.10
C HIS A 61 11.12 17.55 4.24
N ILE A 62 12.22 18.30 4.21
CA ILE A 62 13.21 18.31 5.30
C ILE A 62 12.56 18.74 6.61
N LEU A 63 11.68 19.74 6.57
CA LEU A 63 10.97 20.19 7.76
C LEU A 63 9.99 19.14 8.28
N GLU A 64 9.33 18.40 7.39
CA GLU A 64 8.42 17.32 7.77
C GLU A 64 9.10 16.22 8.59
N HIS A 65 10.28 15.78 8.15
CA HIS A 65 11.12 14.90 8.94
C HIS A 65 11.56 15.56 10.26
N SER A 66 12.08 16.79 10.17
CA SER A 66 12.77 17.43 11.29
C SER A 66 11.87 17.80 12.46
N VAL A 67 10.59 18.13 12.23
CA VAL A 67 9.65 18.42 13.33
C VAL A 67 9.33 17.19 14.17
N LEU A 68 9.49 16.00 13.59
CA LEU A 68 9.30 14.72 14.28
C LEU A 68 10.57 14.26 15.03
N CYS A 69 11.66 15.04 15.03
CA CYS A 69 12.91 14.77 15.75
C CYS A 69 12.98 15.47 17.12
N GLY A 70 11.89 15.39 17.88
CA GLY A 70 11.80 15.94 19.23
C GLY A 70 11.23 17.34 19.31
N SER A 71 10.51 17.60 20.40
CA SER A 71 9.79 18.84 20.65
C SER A 71 10.03 19.37 22.07
N ARG A 72 9.38 20.47 22.42
CA ARG A 72 9.48 21.09 23.75
C ARG A 72 9.08 20.14 24.88
N LYS A 73 7.94 19.44 24.75
CA LYS A 73 7.44 18.47 25.73
C LYS A 73 8.16 17.12 25.65
N TYR A 74 8.61 16.75 24.46
CA TYR A 74 9.14 15.42 24.14
C TYR A 74 10.57 15.52 23.61
N PRO A 75 11.57 15.79 24.47
CA PRO A 75 12.94 16.10 24.07
C PRO A 75 13.77 14.85 23.74
N VAL A 76 13.16 13.83 23.14
CA VAL A 76 13.83 12.61 22.63
C VAL A 76 14.23 12.81 21.17
N LYS A 77 15.18 12.01 20.66
CA LYS A 77 15.69 12.15 19.28
C LYS A 77 14.66 11.73 18.24
N GLU A 78 13.95 10.63 18.49
CA GLU A 78 12.97 10.06 17.57
C GLU A 78 11.64 9.71 18.28
N PRO A 79 10.84 10.70 18.71
CA PRO A 79 9.51 10.46 19.31
C PRO A 79 8.62 9.55 18.46
N PHE A 80 8.68 9.72 17.13
CA PHE A 80 7.94 8.93 16.16
C PHE A 80 8.21 7.42 16.31
N VAL A 81 9.48 7.04 16.55
CA VAL A 81 9.87 5.63 16.71
C VAL A 81 9.40 5.08 18.07
N GLU A 82 9.42 5.89 19.12
CA GLU A 82 8.89 5.47 20.42
C GLU A 82 7.37 5.26 20.38
N LEU A 83 6.64 6.10 19.63
CA LEU A 83 5.22 5.87 19.36
C LEU A 83 5.02 4.56 18.57
N LEU A 84 5.82 4.30 17.53
CA LEU A 84 5.71 3.04 16.77
C LEU A 84 5.86 1.78 17.64
N LYS A 85 6.71 1.85 18.67
CA LYS A 85 6.96 0.73 19.59
C LYS A 85 5.83 0.54 20.61
N GLY A 86 5.25 1.64 21.11
CA GLY A 86 4.40 1.64 22.33
C GLY A 86 2.95 2.11 22.17
N SER A 87 2.45 2.31 20.95
CA SER A 87 1.05 2.70 20.71
C SER A 87 0.21 1.58 20.07
N LEU A 88 -1.12 1.78 20.02
CA LEU A 88 -2.10 0.96 19.31
C LEU A 88 -2.53 1.63 17.99
N GLN A 89 -1.60 2.38 17.39
CA GLN A 89 -1.84 3.13 16.18
C GLN A 89 -2.28 2.20 15.04
N THR A 90 -3.36 2.56 14.38
CA THR A 90 -3.77 1.95 13.10
C THR A 90 -3.12 2.67 11.93
N PHE A 91 -2.69 3.91 12.14
CA PHE A 91 -1.92 4.70 11.19
C PHE A 91 -1.06 5.73 11.92
N LEU A 92 0.19 5.86 11.49
CA LEU A 92 1.14 6.84 12.01
C LEU A 92 2.11 7.19 10.90
N ASN A 93 1.98 8.39 10.35
CA ASN A 93 2.86 8.86 9.28
C ASN A 93 2.83 10.40 9.19
N ALA A 94 3.58 10.93 8.24
CA ALA A 94 3.47 12.29 7.74
C ALA A 94 3.68 12.29 6.22
N PHE A 95 3.22 13.33 5.54
CA PHE A 95 3.27 13.43 4.09
C PHE A 95 3.61 14.84 3.64
N THR A 96 4.56 14.95 2.71
CA THR A 96 4.84 16.19 1.98
C THR A 96 4.28 16.09 0.56
N TYR A 97 3.24 16.88 0.29
CA TYR A 97 2.69 17.09 -1.06
C TYR A 97 3.35 18.33 -1.69
N PRO A 98 3.13 18.58 -2.99
CA PRO A 98 3.66 19.76 -3.67
C PRO A 98 3.34 21.11 -3.02
N ASP A 99 2.27 21.20 -2.23
CA ASP A 99 1.77 22.47 -1.68
C ASP A 99 1.26 22.40 -0.22
N LYS A 100 1.36 21.24 0.41
CA LYS A 100 0.90 21.01 1.79
C LYS A 100 1.72 19.94 2.48
N THR A 101 1.81 20.04 3.79
CA THR A 101 2.39 19.00 4.65
C THR A 101 1.33 18.53 5.63
N CYS A 102 1.08 17.22 5.67
CA CYS A 102 0.01 16.60 6.45
C CYS A 102 0.60 15.68 7.53
N TYR A 103 0.08 15.77 8.75
CA TYR A 103 0.50 14.95 9.88
C TYR A 103 -0.69 14.17 10.47
N PRO A 104 -1.09 13.03 9.87
CA PRO A 104 -2.21 12.24 10.33
C PRO A 104 -1.81 11.07 11.23
N VAL A 105 -2.66 10.81 12.22
CA VAL A 105 -2.58 9.63 13.10
C VAL A 105 -3.96 9.01 13.24
N ALA A 106 -4.01 7.70 13.45
CA ALA A 106 -5.26 6.99 13.68
C ALA A 106 -5.10 5.92 14.76
N SER A 107 -6.16 5.71 15.54
CA SER A 107 -6.21 4.66 16.55
C SER A 107 -7.64 4.27 16.86
N GLN A 108 -7.84 2.99 17.19
CA GLN A 108 -9.11 2.50 17.73
C GLN A 108 -9.29 2.86 19.21
N ASN A 109 -8.18 3.10 19.93
CA ASN A 109 -8.19 3.45 21.34
C ASN A 109 -8.16 4.98 21.53
N LEU A 110 -9.09 5.51 22.33
CA LEU A 110 -9.21 6.96 22.53
C LEU A 110 -8.04 7.57 23.31
N ASN A 111 -7.50 6.87 24.31
CA ASN A 111 -6.34 7.35 25.07
C ASN A 111 -5.10 7.35 24.20
N ASP A 112 -4.95 6.32 23.37
CA ASP A 112 -3.87 6.22 22.39
C ASP A 112 -3.93 7.36 21.38
N LEU A 113 -5.12 7.62 20.81
CA LEU A 113 -5.31 8.76 19.91
C LEU A 113 -4.90 10.08 20.57
N LYS A 114 -5.27 10.31 21.84
CA LYS A 114 -4.87 11.52 22.59
C LYS A 114 -3.35 11.62 22.75
N ASN A 115 -2.68 10.50 23.06
CA ASN A 115 -1.22 10.44 23.16
C ASN A 115 -0.55 10.80 21.83
N LEU A 116 -1.02 10.19 20.73
CA LEU A 116 -0.53 10.47 19.37
C LEU A 116 -0.76 11.94 19.00
N MET A 117 -1.95 12.48 19.27
CA MET A 117 -2.29 13.89 19.04
C MET A 117 -1.39 14.84 19.84
N ASP A 118 -1.16 14.58 21.12
CA ASP A 118 -0.35 15.46 21.97
C ASP A 118 1.10 15.54 21.47
N VAL A 119 1.69 14.39 21.09
CA VAL A 119 3.03 14.32 20.48
C VAL A 119 3.09 15.06 19.14
N TYR A 120 2.12 14.81 18.25
CA TYR A 120 2.08 15.45 16.93
C TYR A 120 1.85 16.96 17.01
N LEU A 121 0.97 17.43 17.91
CA LEU A 121 0.70 18.86 18.09
C LEU A 121 1.92 19.59 18.65
N ASP A 122 2.63 19.04 19.63
CA ASP A 122 3.86 19.66 20.14
C ASP A 122 5.00 19.59 19.12
N ALA A 123 5.10 18.50 18.34
CA ALA A 123 6.07 18.37 17.25
C ALA A 123 5.90 19.48 16.20
N VAL A 124 4.69 19.69 15.67
CA VAL A 124 4.50 20.67 14.59
C VAL A 124 4.58 22.13 15.07
N PHE A 125 4.11 22.44 16.28
CA PHE A 125 4.07 23.83 16.79
C PHE A 125 5.29 24.23 17.61
N HIS A 126 5.91 23.29 18.31
CA HIS A 126 7.06 23.54 19.21
C HIS A 126 8.22 22.55 18.97
N PRO A 127 8.66 22.35 17.72
CA PRO A 127 9.77 21.46 17.43
C PRO A 127 11.08 22.00 17.99
N ARG A 128 12.04 21.11 18.26
CA ARG A 128 13.41 21.51 18.63
C ARG A 128 14.21 21.97 17.41
N ILE A 129 14.09 21.25 16.30
CA ILE A 129 14.69 21.52 14.97
C ILE A 129 16.07 22.19 15.05
N THR A 130 17.01 21.59 15.79
CA THR A 130 18.33 22.19 16.06
C THR A 130 19.22 22.15 14.81
N PRO A 131 20.38 22.83 14.79
CA PRO A 131 21.32 22.71 13.67
C PRO A 131 21.74 21.27 13.39
N GLU A 132 21.83 20.43 14.42
CA GLU A 132 22.14 19.00 14.30
C GLU A 132 20.99 18.22 13.65
N THR A 133 19.74 18.51 14.04
CA THR A 133 18.55 17.94 13.37
C THR A 133 18.52 18.29 11.89
N PHE A 134 18.73 19.58 11.56
CA PHE A 134 18.78 20.04 10.17
C PHE A 134 19.88 19.32 9.36
N LYS A 135 21.09 19.19 9.94
CA LYS A 135 22.20 18.48 9.30
C LYS A 135 21.88 17.01 9.07
N GLN A 136 21.27 16.35 10.04
CA GLN A 136 20.89 14.95 9.96
C GLN A 136 19.81 14.72 8.91
N GLU A 137 18.65 15.39 9.06
CA GLU A 137 17.47 15.14 8.23
C GLU A 137 17.58 15.78 6.84
N GLY A 138 18.18 16.97 6.75
CA GLY A 138 18.36 17.70 5.50
C GLY A 138 19.64 17.31 4.77
N TRP A 139 20.70 18.07 5.04
CA TRP A 139 22.03 17.81 4.49
C TRP A 139 23.16 18.43 5.32
N HIS A 140 24.35 17.85 5.22
CA HIS A 140 25.59 18.39 5.75
C HIS A 140 26.81 17.91 4.95
N LEU A 141 27.93 18.62 5.12
CA LEU A 141 29.24 18.11 4.71
C LEU A 141 29.75 17.12 5.75
N GLU A 142 30.09 15.91 5.31
CA GLU A 142 30.71 14.89 6.14
C GLU A 142 32.21 14.81 5.85
N LEU A 143 33.03 14.84 6.90
CA LEU A 143 34.48 14.74 6.82
C LEU A 143 35.04 14.02 8.06
N GLU A 144 35.71 12.88 7.90
CA GLU A 144 36.26 12.11 9.04
C GLU A 144 37.53 12.75 9.63
N SER A 145 38.33 13.37 8.77
CA SER A 145 39.57 14.07 9.12
C SER A 145 39.83 15.20 8.13
N PRO A 146 40.55 16.28 8.52
CA PRO A 146 40.81 17.42 7.64
C PRO A 146 41.44 17.07 6.28
N ASP A 147 42.23 16.00 6.25
CA ASP A 147 42.90 15.49 5.04
C ASP A 147 42.12 14.36 4.33
N GLY A 148 41.05 13.85 4.95
CA GLY A 148 40.23 12.75 4.44
C GLY A 148 39.29 13.17 3.31
N PRO A 149 38.59 12.23 2.67
CA PRO A 149 37.58 12.55 1.66
C PRO A 149 36.39 13.28 2.29
N MET A 150 35.89 14.31 1.59
CA MET A 150 34.69 15.05 1.99
C MET A 150 33.50 14.54 1.18
N GLY A 151 32.31 14.48 1.78
CA GLY A 151 31.07 14.08 1.11
C GLY A 151 29.87 14.91 1.54
N ILE A 152 28.73 14.73 0.87
CA ILE A 152 27.44 15.30 1.26
C ILE A 152 26.57 14.15 1.80
N LYS A 153 25.94 14.36 2.96
CA LYS A 153 25.03 13.38 3.58
C LYS A 153 23.81 14.06 4.19
N GLY A 154 22.72 13.31 4.31
CA GLY A 154 21.49 13.69 5.01
C GLY A 154 20.37 12.70 4.68
N VAL A 155 19.35 12.58 5.53
CA VAL A 155 18.25 11.63 5.32
C VAL A 155 17.51 11.94 4.03
N VAL A 156 16.94 13.14 3.91
CA VAL A 156 16.18 13.56 2.72
C VAL A 156 17.08 13.67 1.49
N TYR A 157 18.32 14.15 1.64
CA TYR A 157 19.28 14.16 0.52
C TYR A 157 19.47 12.77 -0.10
N ASN A 158 19.70 11.74 0.74
CA ASN A 158 19.88 10.37 0.25
C ASN A 158 18.56 9.75 -0.26
N GLU A 159 17.44 10.05 0.39
CA GLU A 159 16.12 9.62 -0.05
C GLU A 159 15.80 10.15 -1.44
N MET A 160 16.01 11.45 -1.67
CA MET A 160 15.73 12.08 -2.97
C MET A 160 16.68 11.61 -4.07
N LYS A 161 17.94 11.29 -3.76
CA LYS A 161 18.81 10.56 -4.71
C LYS A 161 18.22 9.22 -5.12
N GLY A 162 17.63 8.50 -4.16
CA GLY A 162 16.86 7.28 -4.42
C GLY A 162 15.61 7.54 -5.27
N ALA A 163 14.82 8.57 -4.94
CA ALA A 163 13.61 8.93 -5.68
C ALA A 163 13.93 9.30 -7.14
N TYR A 164 15.00 10.05 -7.38
CA TYR A 164 15.49 10.42 -8.73
C TYR A 164 16.05 9.24 -9.53
N SER A 165 16.22 8.07 -8.91
CA SER A 165 16.57 6.83 -9.63
C SER A 165 15.35 6.02 -10.08
N SER A 166 14.13 6.41 -9.67
CA SER A 166 12.87 5.73 -10.02
C SER A 166 12.24 6.36 -11.27
N PRO A 167 12.25 5.69 -12.44
CA PRO A 167 11.71 6.25 -13.67
C PRO A 167 10.22 6.57 -13.57
N GLU A 168 9.42 5.73 -12.91
CA GLU A 168 8.00 5.99 -12.67
C GLU A 168 7.77 7.24 -11.82
N GLY A 169 8.57 7.43 -10.76
CA GLY A 169 8.50 8.63 -9.93
C GLY A 169 8.86 9.90 -10.71
N LEU A 170 9.90 9.82 -11.55
CA LEU A 170 10.29 10.91 -12.44
C LEU A 170 9.21 11.24 -13.49
N VAL A 171 8.51 10.23 -14.04
CA VAL A 171 7.39 10.48 -14.97
C VAL A 171 6.29 11.27 -14.29
N ALA A 172 5.90 10.91 -13.06
CA ALA A 172 4.91 11.65 -12.27
C ALA A 172 5.33 13.11 -12.05
N ASP A 173 6.50 13.32 -11.44
CA ASP A 173 7.03 14.66 -11.12
C ASP A 173 7.17 15.54 -12.37
N TYR A 174 7.86 15.05 -13.40
CA TYR A 174 8.08 15.82 -14.62
C TYR A 174 6.80 16.05 -15.41
N SER A 175 5.81 15.16 -15.35
CA SER A 175 4.51 15.39 -15.97
C SER A 175 3.78 16.54 -15.27
N LEU A 176 3.77 16.56 -13.93
CA LEU A 176 3.19 17.66 -13.16
C LEU A 176 3.89 18.99 -13.46
N ARG A 177 5.23 19.04 -13.32
CA ARG A 177 6.03 20.25 -13.52
C ARG A 177 5.95 20.78 -14.95
N SER A 178 5.77 19.89 -15.94
CA SER A 178 5.58 20.29 -17.33
C SER A 178 4.30 21.09 -17.58
N LEU A 179 3.28 20.88 -16.75
CA LEU A 179 1.98 21.52 -16.85
C LEU A 179 1.91 22.81 -16.03
N PHE A 180 2.57 22.87 -14.88
CA PHE A 180 2.42 23.99 -13.94
C PHE A 180 3.73 24.77 -13.66
N PRO A 181 4.48 25.21 -14.69
CA PRO A 181 5.81 25.79 -14.51
C PRO A 181 5.83 27.15 -13.79
N ASP A 182 4.71 27.88 -13.76
CA ASP A 182 4.64 29.24 -13.20
C ASP A 182 4.12 29.25 -11.75
N THR A 183 3.91 28.08 -11.16
CA THR A 183 3.43 27.91 -9.77
C THR A 183 4.39 27.03 -8.97
N THR A 184 4.12 26.82 -7.69
CA THR A 184 4.93 25.95 -6.83
C THR A 184 5.04 24.51 -7.37
N TYR A 185 4.05 24.06 -8.15
CA TYR A 185 4.03 22.74 -8.79
C TYR A 185 5.05 22.57 -9.92
N GLY A 186 5.71 23.65 -10.36
CA GLY A 186 6.85 23.60 -11.29
C GLY A 186 8.18 23.21 -10.61
N LEU A 187 8.18 23.18 -9.28
CA LEU A 187 9.31 22.86 -8.41
C LEU A 187 9.14 21.47 -7.80
N ASP A 188 10.25 20.92 -7.28
CA ASP A 188 10.22 19.70 -6.48
C ASP A 188 10.17 20.04 -4.98
N SER A 189 9.03 19.77 -4.33
CA SER A 189 8.83 19.94 -2.89
C SER A 189 9.57 18.91 -2.04
N GLY A 190 9.84 17.72 -2.60
CA GLY A 190 10.62 16.66 -1.98
C GLY A 190 12.11 17.02 -1.94
N GLY A 191 12.57 17.71 -2.97
CA GLY A 191 13.90 18.30 -3.08
C GLY A 191 14.73 17.70 -4.19
N ASP A 192 15.24 18.55 -5.07
CA ASP A 192 16.20 18.15 -6.09
C ASP A 192 17.57 17.95 -5.42
N PRO A 193 18.23 16.77 -5.54
CA PRO A 193 19.55 16.53 -4.95
C PRO A 193 20.61 17.59 -5.33
N HIS A 194 20.47 18.25 -6.47
CA HIS A 194 21.35 19.35 -6.88
C HIS A 194 21.10 20.66 -6.14
N ARG A 195 19.92 20.81 -5.54
CA ARG A 195 19.45 22.04 -4.90
C ARG A 195 19.31 21.89 -3.38
N ILE A 196 19.12 20.68 -2.86
CA ILE A 196 19.10 20.41 -1.41
C ILE A 196 20.32 21.06 -0.72
N PRO A 197 21.57 20.94 -1.23
CA PRO A 197 22.73 21.53 -0.58
C PRO A 197 22.83 23.07 -0.71
N ASP A 198 21.83 23.73 -1.28
CA ASP A 198 21.70 25.20 -1.24
C ASP A 198 20.87 25.67 -0.03
N LEU A 199 20.14 24.78 0.65
CA LEU A 199 19.31 25.14 1.80
C LEU A 199 20.17 25.56 2.99
N THR A 200 19.89 26.75 3.53
CA THR A 200 20.51 27.21 4.78
C THR A 200 19.63 26.85 5.98
N TYR A 201 20.25 26.76 7.17
CA TYR A 201 19.51 26.52 8.41
C TYR A 201 18.55 27.68 8.73
N GLU A 202 18.94 28.91 8.39
CA GLU A 202 18.13 30.11 8.56
C GLU A 202 16.87 30.07 7.68
N ASP A 203 17.00 29.68 6.41
CA ASP A 203 15.86 29.54 5.49
C ASP A 203 14.92 28.41 5.96
N PHE A 204 15.49 27.30 6.42
CA PHE A 204 14.75 26.20 7.04
C PHE A 204 13.92 26.66 8.26
N LEU A 205 14.52 27.42 9.18
CA LEU A 205 13.80 28.00 10.33
C LEU A 205 12.76 29.03 9.90
N SER A 206 13.07 29.84 8.89
CA SER A 206 12.15 30.85 8.35
C SER A 206 10.90 30.21 7.74
N PHE A 207 11.07 29.09 7.04
CA PHE A 207 9.98 28.32 6.46
C PHE A 207 9.02 27.79 7.54
N HIS A 208 9.55 27.23 8.65
CA HIS A 208 8.74 26.82 9.80
C HIS A 208 7.95 27.98 10.38
N ARG A 209 8.63 29.08 10.73
CA ARG A 209 7.99 30.27 11.32
C ARG A 209 6.89 30.84 10.43
N SER A 210 7.06 30.78 9.12
CA SER A 210 6.12 31.33 8.14
C SER A 210 4.89 30.44 7.98
N TYR A 211 5.07 29.12 7.83
CA TYR A 211 4.00 28.21 7.41
C TYR A 211 3.41 27.34 8.52
N TYR A 212 4.14 27.06 9.61
CA TYR A 212 3.69 26.19 10.71
C TYR A 212 2.95 26.97 11.82
N HIS A 213 2.19 27.98 11.42
CA HIS A 213 1.39 28.80 12.32
C HIS A 213 -0.08 28.34 12.31
N PRO A 214 -0.81 28.31 13.45
CA PRO A 214 -2.23 27.91 13.50
C PRO A 214 -3.15 28.59 12.48
N SER A 215 -2.96 29.88 12.20
CA SER A 215 -3.71 30.62 11.17
C SER A 215 -3.62 30.01 9.76
N ASN A 216 -2.55 29.24 9.48
CA ASN A 216 -2.32 28.54 8.22
C ASN A 216 -2.65 27.04 8.29
N SER A 217 -3.15 26.55 9.43
CA SER A 217 -3.45 25.14 9.63
C SER A 217 -4.89 24.77 9.25
N ARG A 218 -5.08 23.48 8.97
CA ARG A 218 -6.36 22.79 8.77
C ARG A 218 -6.36 21.56 9.65
N ILE A 219 -7.27 21.51 10.63
CA ILE A 219 -7.29 20.47 11.66
C ILE A 219 -8.49 19.56 11.46
N PHE A 220 -8.27 18.26 11.40
CA PHE A 220 -9.29 17.28 11.07
C PHE A 220 -9.47 16.27 12.20
N LEU A 221 -10.73 15.94 12.52
CA LEU A 221 -11.12 14.88 13.44
C LEU A 221 -12.18 13.99 12.77
N TYR A 222 -12.05 12.68 12.93
CA TYR A 222 -13.01 11.71 12.40
C TYR A 222 -13.21 10.53 13.35
N GLY A 223 -14.44 9.99 13.38
CA GLY A 223 -14.77 8.72 14.02
C GLY A 223 -15.84 8.82 15.11
N ASP A 224 -15.83 7.85 16.02
CA ASP A 224 -16.79 7.68 17.11
C ASP A 224 -16.45 8.43 18.41
N ALA A 225 -15.33 9.15 18.45
CA ALA A 225 -14.86 9.84 19.65
C ALA A 225 -15.84 10.95 20.11
N GLU A 226 -15.96 11.11 21.43
CA GLU A 226 -16.53 12.33 22.00
C GLU A 226 -15.54 13.50 21.76
N PRO A 227 -15.95 14.57 21.07
CA PRO A 227 -15.00 15.56 20.56
C PRO A 227 -14.54 16.61 21.58
N ASN A 228 -15.25 16.84 22.69
CA ASN A 228 -14.94 17.95 23.61
C ASN A 228 -13.52 17.82 24.18
N GLY A 229 -13.12 16.61 24.59
CA GLY A 229 -11.78 16.36 25.12
C GLY A 229 -10.68 16.55 24.08
N LEU A 230 -10.93 16.15 22.82
CA LEU A 230 -9.98 16.30 21.72
C LEU A 230 -9.85 17.76 21.27
N ILE A 231 -10.97 18.47 21.18
CA ILE A 231 -11.01 19.91 20.83
C ILE A 231 -10.35 20.74 21.94
N ALA A 232 -10.54 20.38 23.22
CA ALA A 232 -9.86 21.04 24.32
C ALA A 232 -8.33 20.85 24.28
N LEU A 233 -7.86 19.64 23.95
CA LEU A 233 -6.43 19.37 23.75
C LEU A 233 -5.86 20.26 22.63
N ILE A 234 -6.55 20.32 21.48
CA ILE A 234 -6.15 21.17 20.35
C ILE A 234 -6.12 22.64 20.79
N GLY A 235 -7.19 23.14 21.41
CA GLY A 235 -7.31 24.52 21.88
C GLY A 235 -6.14 24.95 22.77
N GLY A 236 -5.72 24.08 23.69
CA GLY A 236 -4.58 24.35 24.58
C GLY A 236 -3.25 24.61 23.86
N TYR A 237 -3.05 24.06 22.65
CA TYR A 237 -1.90 24.41 21.81
C TYR A 237 -2.09 25.73 21.05
N LEU A 238 -3.33 26.03 20.63
CA LEU A 238 -3.62 27.21 19.83
C LEU A 238 -3.71 28.50 20.66
N ASP A 239 -4.06 28.41 21.95
CA ASP A 239 -4.25 29.55 22.86
C ASP A 239 -3.00 30.43 23.02
N GLY A 240 -1.80 29.85 22.82
CA GLY A 240 -0.53 30.57 22.88
C GLY A 240 -0.22 31.45 21.66
N PHE A 241 -1.02 31.37 20.59
CA PHE A 241 -0.79 32.08 19.34
C PHE A 241 -1.80 33.20 19.11
N GLU A 242 -1.42 34.20 18.31
CA GLU A 242 -2.31 35.26 17.83
C GLU A 242 -2.58 35.08 16.33
N LYS A 243 -3.71 35.57 15.83
CA LYS A 243 -3.99 35.52 14.39
C LYS A 243 -2.91 36.27 13.59
N VAL A 244 -2.46 35.66 12.50
CA VAL A 244 -1.52 36.25 11.53
C VAL A 244 -2.01 35.99 10.11
N THR A 245 -1.57 36.80 9.18
CA THR A 245 -1.76 36.57 7.74
C THR A 245 -0.52 35.87 7.19
N THR A 246 -0.68 34.64 6.70
CA THR A 246 0.40 33.88 6.04
C THR A 246 0.23 33.95 4.52
N ASP A 247 1.29 34.36 3.81
CA ASP A 247 1.31 34.32 2.35
C ASP A 247 1.63 32.89 1.85
N SER A 248 0.60 32.06 1.84
CA SER A 248 0.67 30.66 1.39
C SER A 248 -0.26 30.39 0.20
N SER A 249 -0.80 31.43 -0.45
CA SER A 249 -1.74 31.25 -1.57
C SER A 249 -1.03 30.70 -2.81
N ILE A 250 -1.69 29.79 -3.53
CA ILE A 250 -1.11 29.13 -4.72
C ILE A 250 -1.84 29.64 -5.94
N PRO A 251 -1.24 30.41 -6.85
CA PRO A 251 -1.93 30.94 -8.03
C PRO A 251 -2.37 29.82 -8.99
N LEU A 252 -3.32 30.15 -9.87
CA LEU A 252 -3.66 29.28 -11.01
C LEU A 252 -2.61 29.44 -12.11
N GLN A 253 -2.20 28.33 -12.71
CA GLN A 253 -1.42 28.29 -13.94
C GLN A 253 -2.28 28.74 -15.12
N SER A 254 -1.75 29.68 -15.89
CA SER A 254 -2.38 30.13 -17.13
C SER A 254 -2.24 29.05 -18.23
N PRO A 255 -3.30 28.80 -19.04
CA PRO A 255 -3.22 27.88 -20.17
C PRO A 255 -2.09 28.23 -21.14
N PHE A 256 -1.47 27.22 -21.74
CA PHE A 256 -0.44 27.46 -22.76
C PHE A 256 -1.05 27.95 -24.07
N ALA A 257 -0.29 28.77 -24.81
CA ALA A 257 -0.69 29.19 -26.15
C ALA A 257 -0.60 28.05 -27.18
N ALA A 258 0.27 27.05 -26.94
CA ALA A 258 0.45 25.87 -27.77
C ALA A 258 1.00 24.70 -26.93
N PRO A 259 0.77 23.43 -27.36
CA PRO A 259 1.33 22.27 -26.70
C PRO A 259 2.86 22.30 -26.63
N ARG A 260 3.43 21.73 -25.57
CA ARG A 260 4.88 21.67 -25.31
C ARG A 260 5.40 20.23 -25.41
N SER A 261 6.70 20.07 -25.67
CA SER A 261 7.38 18.78 -25.58
C SER A 261 8.61 18.92 -24.67
N ILE A 262 8.79 17.94 -23.78
CA ILE A 262 9.91 17.85 -22.86
C ILE A 262 10.56 16.48 -23.03
N LYS A 263 11.89 16.44 -23.09
CA LYS A 263 12.67 15.21 -23.05
C LYS A 263 13.59 15.23 -21.82
N LYS A 264 13.60 14.16 -21.04
CA LYS A 264 14.42 14.02 -19.84
C LYS A 264 15.10 12.65 -19.80
N PRO A 265 16.37 12.56 -19.39
CA PRO A 265 17.02 11.28 -19.21
C PRO A 265 16.56 10.61 -17.91
N PHE A 266 16.68 9.29 -17.82
CA PHE A 266 16.66 8.54 -16.56
C PHE A 266 17.81 7.54 -16.53
N MET A 267 18.21 7.13 -15.32
CA MET A 267 19.33 6.21 -15.13
C MET A 267 19.01 4.82 -15.70
N ALA A 268 19.86 4.32 -16.59
CA ALA A 268 19.73 2.99 -17.18
C ALA A 268 21.01 2.17 -17.00
N ALA A 269 20.90 0.84 -16.96
CA ALA A 269 22.06 -0.04 -16.89
C ALA A 269 22.74 -0.17 -18.27
N PRO A 270 24.08 -0.02 -18.38
CA PRO A 270 24.80 -0.24 -19.63
C PRO A 270 24.61 -1.67 -20.15
N GLY A 271 24.23 -1.82 -21.43
CA GLY A 271 24.10 -3.12 -22.09
C GLY A 271 22.89 -3.95 -21.64
N GLY A 272 21.95 -3.37 -20.90
CA GLY A 272 20.69 -4.02 -20.55
C GLY A 272 19.72 -4.11 -21.73
N GLU A 273 18.81 -5.09 -21.70
CA GLU A 273 17.78 -5.34 -22.73
C GLU A 273 16.83 -4.13 -22.97
N ASN A 274 16.82 -3.18 -22.04
CA ASN A 274 15.99 -1.96 -22.03
C ASN A 274 16.78 -0.67 -22.30
N ASP A 275 18.04 -0.74 -22.77
CA ASP A 275 18.89 0.44 -23.01
C ASP A 275 18.35 1.43 -24.06
N LYS A 276 17.31 1.06 -24.81
CA LYS A 276 16.61 1.89 -25.81
C LYS A 276 15.12 2.13 -25.49
N LYS A 277 14.61 1.56 -24.40
CA LYS A 277 13.20 1.65 -24.02
C LYS A 277 13.00 2.73 -22.97
N GLY A 278 12.21 3.74 -23.31
CA GLY A 278 11.80 4.83 -22.44
C GLY A 278 10.32 4.79 -22.06
N MET A 279 9.86 5.92 -21.55
CA MET A 279 8.46 6.17 -21.19
C MET A 279 7.98 7.43 -21.89
N VAL A 280 6.74 7.42 -22.36
CA VAL A 280 6.14 8.55 -23.08
C VAL A 280 4.79 8.84 -22.47
N THR A 281 4.59 10.05 -21.93
CA THR A 281 3.28 10.53 -21.47
C THR A 281 2.84 11.76 -22.23
N VAL A 282 1.52 11.87 -22.42
CA VAL A 282 0.84 13.08 -22.84
C VAL A 282 0.00 13.56 -21.66
N ASN A 283 0.16 14.84 -21.32
CA ASN A 283 -0.38 15.42 -20.10
C ASN A 283 -1.19 16.68 -20.41
N TRP A 284 -2.27 16.92 -19.68
CA TRP A 284 -3.17 18.07 -19.85
C TRP A 284 -3.45 18.73 -18.51
N GLY A 285 -3.22 20.03 -18.42
CA GLY A 285 -3.76 20.82 -17.32
C GLY A 285 -5.21 21.20 -17.62
N LEU A 286 -6.09 20.97 -16.64
CA LEU A 286 -7.54 21.13 -16.77
C LEU A 286 -8.04 22.29 -15.88
N MET A 287 -9.25 22.16 -15.36
CA MET A 287 -9.91 23.15 -14.52
C MET A 287 -9.48 23.09 -13.04
N GLU A 288 -9.90 24.08 -12.25
CA GLU A 288 -9.72 24.07 -10.80
C GLU A 288 -10.54 22.95 -10.13
N SER A 289 -10.04 22.37 -9.05
CA SER A 289 -10.59 21.16 -8.39
C SER A 289 -11.97 21.32 -7.72
N GLY A 290 -12.44 22.55 -7.54
CA GLY A 290 -13.54 22.87 -6.61
C GLY A 290 -14.96 22.82 -7.15
N ASP A 291 -15.18 22.43 -8.39
CA ASP A 291 -16.52 22.15 -8.94
C ASP A 291 -16.77 20.64 -8.83
N ALA A 292 -17.66 20.23 -7.91
CA ALA A 292 -17.89 18.81 -7.65
C ALA A 292 -18.45 18.07 -8.87
N GLU A 293 -19.40 18.65 -9.61
CA GLU A 293 -20.04 18.00 -10.75
C GLU A 293 -19.01 17.70 -11.83
N ASN A 294 -18.20 18.70 -12.20
CA ASN A 294 -17.15 18.51 -13.19
C ASN A 294 -16.00 17.63 -12.68
N ASN A 295 -15.64 17.71 -11.38
CA ASN A 295 -14.63 16.83 -10.78
C ASN A 295 -15.05 15.36 -10.89
N PHE A 296 -16.27 15.02 -10.49
CA PHE A 296 -16.79 13.65 -10.61
C PHE A 296 -17.00 13.24 -12.08
N ALA A 297 -17.43 14.14 -12.96
CA ALA A 297 -17.53 13.86 -14.39
C ALA A 297 -16.16 13.51 -15.00
N LEU A 298 -15.09 14.22 -14.61
CA LEU A 298 -13.72 13.92 -15.04
C LEU A 298 -13.20 12.59 -14.48
N ARG A 299 -13.55 12.23 -13.24
CA ARG A 299 -13.25 10.89 -12.68
C ARG A 299 -13.95 9.78 -13.45
N ILE A 300 -15.20 9.99 -13.84
CA ILE A 300 -15.94 9.05 -14.69
C ILE A 300 -15.30 8.98 -16.08
N LEU A 301 -14.90 10.12 -16.65
CA LEU A 301 -14.22 10.16 -17.95
C LEU A 301 -12.86 9.43 -17.93
N GLU A 302 -12.05 9.62 -16.89
CA GLU A 302 -10.80 8.87 -16.72
C GLU A 302 -11.06 7.36 -16.70
N TYR A 303 -12.07 6.91 -15.93
CA TYR A 303 -12.43 5.50 -15.86
C TYR A 303 -12.96 4.98 -17.22
N ILE A 304 -13.73 5.79 -17.96
CA ILE A 304 -14.14 5.46 -19.33
C ILE A 304 -12.90 5.22 -20.19
N LEU A 305 -11.90 6.11 -20.15
CA LEU A 305 -10.73 6.06 -21.04
C LEU A 305 -9.75 4.94 -20.66
N LEU A 306 -9.52 4.68 -19.37
CA LEU A 306 -8.42 3.82 -18.89
C LEU A 306 -8.82 2.73 -17.86
N GLY A 307 -9.98 2.87 -17.23
CA GLY A 307 -10.35 2.13 -16.01
C GLY A 307 -10.58 0.62 -16.18
N MET A 308 -10.96 0.16 -17.37
CA MET A 308 -11.22 -1.25 -17.69
C MET A 308 -10.27 -1.75 -18.79
N PRO A 309 -9.94 -3.06 -18.85
CA PRO A 309 -9.18 -3.62 -19.97
C PRO A 309 -9.79 -3.31 -21.35
N GLY A 310 -11.13 -3.24 -21.43
CA GLY A 310 -11.86 -2.84 -22.63
C GLY A 310 -12.04 -1.33 -22.83
N SER A 311 -11.55 -0.49 -21.92
CA SER A 311 -11.63 0.97 -22.07
C SER A 311 -10.86 1.41 -23.33
N PRO A 312 -11.44 2.27 -24.18
CA PRO A 312 -10.96 2.48 -25.55
C PRO A 312 -9.52 3.00 -25.64
N LEU A 313 -9.12 3.94 -24.77
CA LEU A 313 -7.76 4.49 -24.82
C LEU A 313 -6.74 3.48 -24.29
N ARG A 314 -7.03 2.83 -23.16
CA ARG A 314 -6.19 1.73 -22.66
C ARG A 314 -6.05 0.62 -23.68
N LYS A 315 -7.15 0.17 -24.28
CA LYS A 315 -7.15 -0.88 -25.30
C LYS A 315 -6.31 -0.47 -26.50
N ALA A 316 -6.49 0.74 -27.03
CA ALA A 316 -5.71 1.24 -28.16
C ALA A 316 -4.20 1.26 -27.85
N LEU A 317 -3.82 1.74 -26.66
CA LEU A 317 -2.42 1.79 -26.21
C LEU A 317 -1.80 0.39 -26.08
N ILE A 318 -2.48 -0.54 -25.39
CA ILE A 318 -1.96 -1.90 -25.16
C ILE A 318 -1.94 -2.72 -26.46
N ASP A 319 -3.01 -2.68 -27.27
CA ASP A 319 -3.10 -3.46 -28.52
C ASP A 319 -2.14 -2.96 -29.60
N SER A 320 -1.63 -1.73 -29.48
CA SER A 320 -0.69 -1.16 -30.45
C SER A 320 0.68 -1.86 -30.48
N GLY A 321 1.07 -2.50 -29.37
CA GLY A 321 2.42 -3.05 -29.19
C GLY A 321 3.54 -2.00 -29.21
N LEU A 322 3.22 -0.71 -29.05
CA LEU A 322 4.21 0.38 -29.00
C LEU A 322 5.00 0.42 -27.69
N GLY A 323 4.46 -0.17 -26.63
CA GLY A 323 5.07 -0.27 -25.31
C GLY A 323 4.55 -1.50 -24.58
N GLU A 324 5.05 -1.71 -23.38
CA GLU A 324 4.84 -2.91 -22.56
C GLU A 324 3.63 -2.76 -21.62
N ASP A 325 3.40 -1.56 -21.10
CA ASP A 325 2.31 -1.26 -20.17
C ASP A 325 2.01 0.25 -20.15
N LEU A 326 0.90 0.64 -19.51
CA LEU A 326 0.54 2.03 -19.30
C LEU A 326 1.52 2.74 -18.34
N THR A 327 1.64 4.05 -18.50
CA THR A 327 2.31 4.96 -17.55
C THR A 327 1.60 6.31 -17.49
N GLY A 328 2.00 7.17 -16.56
CA GLY A 328 1.28 8.39 -16.19
C GLY A 328 0.29 8.17 -15.05
N GLU A 329 -0.05 9.24 -14.34
CA GLU A 329 -0.82 9.17 -13.09
C GLU A 329 -2.35 9.07 -13.29
N GLY A 330 -2.83 9.09 -14.54
CA GLY A 330 -4.26 9.22 -14.82
C GLY A 330 -4.74 10.62 -14.44
N LEU A 331 -5.84 10.72 -13.69
CA LEU A 331 -6.40 12.00 -13.26
C LEU A 331 -5.84 12.44 -11.90
N GLY A 332 -4.97 13.46 -11.91
CA GLY A 332 -4.46 14.09 -10.70
C GLY A 332 -5.45 15.13 -10.16
N THR A 333 -5.97 14.90 -8.95
CA THR A 333 -7.02 15.75 -8.34
C THR A 333 -6.63 16.39 -7.01
N GLU A 334 -5.43 16.12 -6.50
CA GLU A 334 -5.04 16.48 -5.12
C GLU A 334 -4.25 17.80 -5.02
N ILE A 335 -4.22 18.55 -6.12
CA ILE A 335 -3.66 19.91 -6.23
C ILE A 335 -4.75 20.89 -6.68
N ARG A 336 -4.42 22.19 -6.74
CA ARG A 336 -5.40 23.25 -7.05
C ARG A 336 -6.10 23.08 -8.42
N GLN A 337 -5.35 22.71 -9.46
CA GLN A 337 -5.88 22.45 -10.80
C GLN A 337 -5.77 20.97 -11.14
N ILE A 338 -6.88 20.38 -11.60
CA ILE A 338 -6.90 19.00 -12.05
C ILE A 338 -5.98 18.86 -13.28
N TYR A 339 -5.30 17.74 -13.40
CA TYR A 339 -4.58 17.35 -14.62
C TYR A 339 -4.87 15.90 -14.99
N PHE A 340 -4.63 15.58 -16.25
CA PHE A 340 -4.71 14.22 -16.78
C PHE A 340 -3.39 13.83 -17.44
N SER A 341 -2.83 12.67 -17.10
CA SER A 341 -1.56 12.15 -17.62
C SER A 341 -1.71 10.69 -18.02
N THR A 342 -1.35 10.34 -19.25
CA THR A 342 -1.38 8.94 -19.71
C THR A 342 -0.38 8.69 -20.83
N GLY A 343 0.01 7.43 -21.00
CA GLY A 343 1.12 7.07 -21.85
C GLY A 343 1.46 5.58 -21.85
N LEU A 344 2.63 5.25 -22.40
CA LEU A 344 3.20 3.91 -22.39
C LEU A 344 4.62 3.91 -21.82
N LYS A 345 4.97 2.86 -21.08
CA LYS A 345 6.34 2.51 -20.70
C LYS A 345 6.85 1.33 -21.52
N GLY A 346 8.17 1.16 -21.59
CA GLY A 346 8.79 0.15 -22.45
C GLY A 346 8.78 0.53 -23.94
N VAL A 347 8.75 1.83 -24.25
CA VAL A 347 8.60 2.36 -25.61
C VAL A 347 9.98 2.60 -26.22
N HIS A 348 10.24 2.11 -27.43
CA HIS A 348 11.43 2.54 -28.18
C HIS A 348 11.37 4.06 -28.40
N VAL A 349 12.35 4.80 -27.88
CA VAL A 349 12.29 6.28 -27.79
C VAL A 349 12.07 6.96 -29.16
N GLU A 350 12.57 6.35 -30.23
CA GLU A 350 12.38 6.77 -31.62
C GLU A 350 10.90 6.79 -32.05
N ARG A 351 10.07 5.94 -31.43
CA ARG A 351 8.63 5.77 -31.69
C ARG A 351 7.75 6.61 -30.77
N ALA A 352 8.32 7.52 -29.98
CA ALA A 352 7.57 8.34 -29.04
C ALA A 352 6.46 9.17 -29.71
N GLU A 353 6.69 9.65 -30.92
CA GLU A 353 5.69 10.40 -31.71
C GLU A 353 4.52 9.51 -32.14
N GLU A 354 4.73 8.21 -32.37
CA GLU A 354 3.66 7.25 -32.66
C GLU A 354 2.74 7.08 -31.45
N VAL A 355 3.28 7.02 -30.23
CA VAL A 355 2.49 6.94 -29.00
C VAL A 355 1.63 8.18 -28.81
N GLN A 356 2.24 9.37 -28.96
CA GLN A 356 1.50 10.63 -28.89
C GLN A 356 0.38 10.70 -29.93
N SER A 357 0.68 10.33 -31.18
CA SER A 357 -0.28 10.34 -32.28
C SER A 357 -1.43 9.38 -32.01
N LEU A 358 -1.13 8.15 -31.57
CA LEU A 358 -2.13 7.15 -31.21
C LEU A 358 -3.09 7.66 -30.13
N ILE A 359 -2.57 8.29 -29.07
CA ILE A 359 -3.41 8.86 -28.00
C ILE A 359 -4.33 9.93 -28.57
N LEU A 360 -3.78 10.90 -29.32
CA LEU A 360 -4.55 12.01 -29.86
C LEU A 360 -5.58 11.57 -30.92
N GLU A 361 -5.24 10.60 -31.76
CA GLU A 361 -6.15 10.03 -32.76
C GLU A 361 -7.27 9.24 -32.11
N THR A 362 -6.96 8.46 -31.07
CA THR A 362 -7.97 7.72 -30.31
C THR A 362 -8.95 8.70 -29.64
N LEU A 363 -8.45 9.75 -28.98
CA LEU A 363 -9.28 10.78 -28.36
C LEU A 363 -10.15 11.54 -29.38
N LYS A 364 -9.60 11.89 -30.55
CA LYS A 364 -10.35 12.49 -31.66
C LYS A 364 -11.41 11.55 -32.23
N GLY A 365 -11.11 10.26 -32.33
CA GLY A 365 -12.07 9.24 -32.74
C GLY A 365 -13.23 9.15 -31.75
N LEU A 366 -12.94 9.06 -30.46
CA LEU A 366 -13.97 9.01 -29.41
C LEU A 366 -14.83 10.27 -29.36
N SER A 367 -14.26 11.46 -29.57
CA SER A 367 -15.05 12.70 -29.60
C SER A 367 -15.96 12.82 -30.83
N ARG A 368 -15.58 12.21 -31.96
CA ARG A 368 -16.36 12.24 -33.21
C ARG A 368 -17.38 11.10 -33.31
N ASP A 369 -16.94 9.87 -33.06
CA ASP A 369 -17.67 8.64 -33.36
C ASP A 369 -18.51 8.15 -32.17
N GLY A 370 -18.25 8.67 -30.96
CA GLY A 370 -18.96 8.32 -29.74
C GLY A 370 -18.26 7.28 -28.90
N ILE A 371 -18.82 7.06 -27.71
CA ILE A 371 -18.37 6.08 -26.73
C ILE A 371 -19.45 5.02 -26.61
N ASP A 372 -19.05 3.76 -26.52
CA ASP A 372 -19.98 2.66 -26.26
C ASP A 372 -20.82 2.94 -24.98
N PRO A 373 -22.17 2.98 -25.05
CA PRO A 373 -23.01 3.32 -23.91
C PRO A 373 -22.81 2.39 -22.70
N GLY A 374 -22.52 1.11 -22.94
CA GLY A 374 -22.27 0.18 -21.85
C GLY A 374 -20.98 0.49 -21.10
N THR A 375 -19.96 1.03 -21.77
CA THR A 375 -18.71 1.50 -21.15
C THR A 375 -18.99 2.70 -20.24
N VAL A 376 -19.86 3.62 -20.65
CA VAL A 376 -20.29 4.75 -19.83
C VAL A 376 -21.11 4.29 -18.62
N GLU A 377 -22.06 3.35 -18.82
CA GLU A 377 -22.85 2.78 -17.71
C GLU A 377 -21.96 2.09 -16.67
N ALA A 378 -20.96 1.32 -17.13
CA ALA A 378 -19.97 0.67 -16.27
C ALA A 378 -19.13 1.66 -15.46
N ALA A 379 -18.70 2.76 -16.09
CA ALA A 379 -17.93 3.80 -15.42
C ALA A 379 -18.75 4.55 -14.37
N LEU A 380 -19.98 4.95 -14.70
CA LEU A 380 -20.92 5.59 -13.77
C LEU A 380 -21.15 4.70 -12.54
N ASN A 381 -21.47 3.43 -12.75
CA ASN A 381 -21.70 2.49 -11.65
C ASN A 381 -20.43 2.28 -10.82
N THR A 382 -19.28 2.06 -11.45
CA THR A 382 -18.04 1.74 -10.71
C THR A 382 -17.55 2.91 -9.86
N VAL A 383 -17.59 4.14 -10.39
CA VAL A 383 -17.17 5.33 -9.64
C VAL A 383 -18.11 5.59 -8.46
N GLU A 384 -19.43 5.51 -8.69
CA GLU A 384 -20.44 5.64 -7.63
C GLU A 384 -20.27 4.56 -6.55
N PHE A 385 -20.07 3.31 -6.97
CA PHE A 385 -19.88 2.18 -6.05
C PHE A 385 -18.64 2.38 -5.17
N ARG A 386 -17.49 2.78 -5.76
CA ARG A 386 -16.25 3.01 -4.99
C ARG A 386 -16.40 4.11 -3.94
N LEU A 387 -17.12 5.19 -4.28
CA LEU A 387 -17.37 6.30 -3.35
C LEU A 387 -18.29 5.87 -2.20
N ARG A 388 -19.34 5.10 -2.50
CA ARG A 388 -20.28 4.58 -1.50
C ARG A 388 -19.65 3.52 -0.60
N GLU A 389 -18.89 2.60 -1.17
CA GLU A 389 -18.22 1.53 -0.44
C GLU A 389 -17.12 2.10 0.48
N ASN A 390 -16.38 3.09 -0.05
CA ASN A 390 -15.24 3.72 0.61
C ASN A 390 -14.33 2.67 1.28
N ASN A 391 -14.05 1.58 0.57
CA ASN A 391 -13.25 0.46 1.06
C ASN A 391 -11.77 0.75 0.80
N THR A 392 -11.08 1.14 1.87
CA THR A 392 -9.70 1.61 1.86
C THR A 392 -8.70 0.53 2.30
N GLY A 393 -9.17 -0.72 2.45
CA GLY A 393 -8.36 -1.82 3.00
C GLY A 393 -7.86 -1.49 4.40
N SER A 394 -6.54 -1.53 4.60
CA SER A 394 -5.88 -1.20 5.87
C SER A 394 -5.68 0.31 6.09
N PHE A 395 -5.85 1.14 5.07
CA PHE A 395 -5.71 2.58 5.20
C PHE A 395 -6.96 3.15 5.89
N PRO A 396 -6.86 4.02 6.92
CA PRO A 396 -8.04 4.49 7.64
C PRO A 396 -9.01 5.26 6.74
N ARG A 397 -10.31 4.95 6.83
CA ARG A 397 -11.36 5.66 6.08
C ARG A 397 -11.34 7.17 6.35
N GLY A 398 -11.21 7.56 7.62
CA GLY A 398 -11.13 8.97 8.01
C GLY A 398 -10.01 9.75 7.34
N LEU A 399 -8.89 9.09 7.01
CA LEU A 399 -7.77 9.73 6.32
C LEU A 399 -8.11 10.03 4.84
N VAL A 400 -8.79 9.12 4.14
CA VAL A 400 -9.29 9.40 2.77
C VAL A 400 -10.32 10.54 2.78
N VAL A 401 -11.16 10.61 3.81
CA VAL A 401 -12.13 11.71 4.00
C VAL A 401 -11.40 13.03 4.21
N MET A 402 -10.34 13.04 5.04
CA MET A 402 -9.49 14.22 5.24
C MET A 402 -8.88 14.71 3.93
N LEU A 403 -8.23 13.82 3.16
CA LEU A 403 -7.58 14.17 1.89
C LEU A 403 -8.59 14.68 0.86
N ARG A 404 -9.78 14.08 0.80
CA ARG A 404 -10.87 14.55 -0.07
C ARG A 404 -11.36 15.95 0.33
N ALA A 405 -11.51 16.23 1.63
CA ALA A 405 -11.87 17.57 2.10
C ALA A 405 -10.77 18.60 1.79
N LEU A 406 -9.49 18.24 1.96
CA LEU A 406 -8.35 19.12 1.69
C LEU A 406 -8.26 19.56 0.21
N THR A 407 -8.80 18.78 -0.72
CA THR A 407 -8.83 19.09 -2.16
C THR A 407 -9.51 20.43 -2.47
N THR A 408 -10.46 20.87 -1.63
CA THR A 408 -11.13 22.18 -1.74
C THR A 408 -10.76 23.10 -0.58
N TRP A 409 -10.64 22.54 0.63
CA TRP A 409 -10.44 23.28 1.86
C TRP A 409 -9.12 24.04 1.93
N LEU A 410 -8.05 23.47 1.37
CA LEU A 410 -6.71 24.10 1.34
C LEU A 410 -6.70 25.40 0.52
N TYR A 411 -7.60 25.50 -0.47
CA TYR A 411 -7.71 26.62 -1.39
C TYR A 411 -8.84 27.60 -1.02
N GLY A 412 -9.34 27.52 0.21
CA GLY A 412 -10.35 28.45 0.74
C GLY A 412 -11.77 28.19 0.23
N LYS A 413 -12.05 27.01 -0.32
CA LYS A 413 -13.39 26.56 -0.72
C LYS A 413 -14.02 25.67 0.35
N ASP A 414 -15.30 25.32 0.16
CA ASP A 414 -16.06 24.49 1.09
C ASP A 414 -15.41 23.09 1.26
N PRO A 415 -15.00 22.68 2.48
CA PRO A 415 -14.43 21.34 2.71
C PRO A 415 -15.41 20.19 2.47
N LEU A 416 -16.72 20.45 2.47
CA LEU A 416 -17.74 19.40 2.34
C LEU A 416 -18.15 19.13 0.89
N GLU A 417 -17.74 19.99 -0.04
CA GLU A 417 -18.18 19.98 -1.45
C GLU A 417 -18.00 18.61 -2.12
N LEU A 418 -16.83 17.99 -1.94
CA LEU A 418 -16.52 16.66 -2.51
C LEU A 418 -16.93 15.49 -1.60
N LEU A 419 -17.36 15.77 -0.36
CA LEU A 419 -17.90 14.74 0.53
C LEU A 419 -19.37 14.42 0.21
N PHE A 420 -20.13 15.41 -0.26
CA PHE A 420 -21.50 15.25 -0.78
C PHE A 420 -21.50 14.72 -2.21
N PHE A 421 -21.11 13.46 -2.41
CA PHE A 421 -20.91 12.93 -3.76
C PHE A 421 -22.18 12.44 -4.47
N GLU A 422 -23.28 12.14 -3.76
CA GLU A 422 -24.50 11.60 -4.40
C GLU A 422 -25.16 12.62 -5.33
N ARG A 423 -25.32 13.88 -4.88
CA ARG A 423 -25.95 14.93 -5.70
C ARG A 423 -25.15 15.23 -6.99
N PRO A 424 -23.83 15.49 -6.94
CA PRO A 424 -23.01 15.66 -8.13
C PRO A 424 -23.06 14.46 -9.08
N LEU A 425 -22.98 13.23 -8.57
CA LEU A 425 -23.08 12.03 -9.42
C LEU A 425 -24.45 11.90 -10.08
N ALA A 426 -25.54 12.22 -9.37
CA ALA A 426 -26.88 12.25 -9.91
C ALA A 426 -27.03 13.32 -11.01
N ALA A 427 -26.38 14.48 -10.86
CA ALA A 427 -26.31 15.52 -11.88
C ALA A 427 -25.57 15.02 -13.13
N VAL A 428 -24.41 14.37 -12.97
CA VAL A 428 -23.66 13.78 -14.09
C VAL A 428 -24.48 12.71 -14.81
N ARG A 429 -25.16 11.82 -14.06
CA ARG A 429 -26.05 10.79 -14.62
C ARG A 429 -27.21 11.39 -15.41
N SER A 430 -27.83 12.44 -14.87
CA SER A 430 -28.95 13.15 -15.51
C SER A 430 -28.48 13.92 -16.75
N GLY A 431 -27.28 14.51 -16.69
CA GLY A 431 -26.61 15.16 -17.81
C GLY A 431 -26.37 14.18 -18.96
N TYR A 432 -25.76 13.03 -18.68
CA TYR A 432 -25.54 11.99 -19.69
C TYR A 432 -26.86 11.42 -20.26
N SER A 433 -27.88 11.25 -19.42
CA SER A 433 -29.19 10.77 -19.88
C SER A 433 -29.89 11.75 -20.82
N SER A 434 -29.69 13.05 -20.59
CA SER A 434 -30.26 14.13 -21.42
C SER A 434 -29.44 14.38 -22.69
N ASP A 435 -28.12 14.18 -22.59
CA ASP A 435 -27.17 14.36 -23.68
C ASP A 435 -26.15 13.21 -23.69
N PRO A 436 -26.41 12.12 -24.45
CA PRO A 436 -25.48 11.00 -24.59
C PRO A 436 -24.13 11.37 -25.23
N ALA A 437 -23.98 12.61 -25.72
CA ALA A 437 -22.72 13.14 -26.24
C ALA A 437 -21.89 13.92 -25.18
N MET A 438 -22.35 13.98 -23.92
CA MET A 438 -21.69 14.73 -22.84
C MET A 438 -20.18 14.41 -22.74
N PHE A 439 -19.80 13.13 -22.66
CA PHE A 439 -18.40 12.74 -22.52
C PHE A 439 -17.58 12.99 -23.80
N GLN A 440 -18.19 12.88 -24.99
CA GLN A 440 -17.56 13.23 -26.27
C GLN A 440 -17.22 14.72 -26.31
N LYS A 441 -18.13 15.58 -25.83
CA LYS A 441 -17.91 17.02 -25.70
C LYS A 441 -16.80 17.31 -24.71
N MET A 442 -16.78 16.64 -23.55
CA MET A 442 -15.69 16.77 -22.58
C MET A 442 -14.33 16.34 -23.15
N ILE A 443 -14.25 15.24 -23.91
CA ILE A 443 -13.01 14.84 -24.59
C ILE A 443 -12.58 15.91 -25.58
N SER A 444 -13.53 16.44 -26.37
CA SER A 444 -13.25 17.51 -27.33
C SER A 444 -12.70 18.76 -26.65
N GLU A 445 -13.34 19.22 -25.58
CA GLU A 445 -13.00 20.44 -24.85
C GLU A 445 -11.70 20.29 -24.05
N TYR A 446 -11.65 19.33 -23.12
CA TYR A 446 -10.58 19.23 -22.14
C TYR A 446 -9.30 18.57 -22.66
N LEU A 447 -9.40 17.72 -23.69
CA LEU A 447 -8.26 16.92 -24.16
C LEU A 447 -7.87 17.22 -25.62
N VAL A 448 -8.81 17.20 -26.56
CA VAL A 448 -8.49 17.35 -28.00
C VAL A 448 -8.14 18.79 -28.35
N SER A 449 -8.98 19.74 -27.93
CA SER A 449 -8.84 21.17 -28.29
C SER A 449 -7.97 21.96 -27.31
N ASN A 450 -7.68 21.41 -26.12
CA ASN A 450 -6.93 22.06 -25.06
C ASN A 450 -5.44 22.24 -25.43
N PRO A 451 -4.93 23.48 -25.60
CA PRO A 451 -3.54 23.74 -25.91
C PRO A 451 -2.61 23.64 -24.68
N HIS A 452 -3.17 23.61 -23.46
CA HIS A 452 -2.43 23.41 -22.21
C HIS A 452 -2.06 21.93 -22.01
N ARG A 453 -1.29 21.45 -22.98
CA ARG A 453 -0.85 20.06 -23.11
C ARG A 453 0.66 19.98 -23.18
N SER A 454 1.24 18.97 -22.54
CA SER A 454 2.65 18.63 -22.70
C SER A 454 2.81 17.19 -23.16
N THR A 455 3.95 16.88 -23.78
CA THR A 455 4.40 15.51 -24.04
C THR A 455 5.77 15.32 -23.41
N LEU A 456 5.87 14.40 -22.47
CA LEU A 456 7.11 14.03 -21.80
C LEU A 456 7.65 12.74 -22.41
N VAL A 457 8.91 12.78 -22.84
CA VAL A 457 9.67 11.59 -23.23
C VAL A 457 10.79 11.39 -22.21
N LEU A 458 10.65 10.37 -21.37
CA LEU A 458 11.67 9.95 -20.43
C LEU A 458 12.52 8.86 -21.10
N PHE A 459 13.78 9.14 -21.40
CA PHE A 459 14.64 8.25 -22.19
C PHE A 459 15.79 7.65 -21.35
N PRO A 460 16.16 6.38 -21.58
CA PRO A 460 17.24 5.74 -20.83
C PRO A 460 18.59 6.39 -21.20
N ASP A 461 19.41 6.65 -20.18
CA ASP A 461 20.74 7.21 -20.35
C ASP A 461 21.75 6.45 -19.46
N PRO A 462 22.54 5.54 -20.05
CA PRO A 462 23.49 4.70 -19.30
C PRO A 462 24.64 5.45 -18.64
N ASP A 463 24.92 6.68 -19.06
CA ASP A 463 25.99 7.51 -18.51
C ASP A 463 25.46 8.63 -17.62
N LEU A 464 24.14 8.68 -17.35
CA LEU A 464 23.56 9.66 -16.44
C LEU A 464 24.16 9.52 -15.04
N LEU A 465 24.14 8.32 -14.44
CA LEU A 465 24.68 8.11 -13.08
C LEU A 465 26.13 8.61 -12.95
N LYS A 466 27.00 8.28 -13.91
CA LYS A 466 28.39 8.74 -13.90
C LYS A 466 28.51 10.26 -13.99
N ARG A 467 27.65 10.91 -14.79
CA ARG A 467 27.63 12.39 -14.89
C ARG A 467 27.13 13.02 -13.59
N GLU A 468 26.09 12.44 -12.99
CA GLU A 468 25.57 12.89 -11.69
C GLU A 468 26.64 12.76 -10.59
N GLU A 469 27.34 11.62 -10.51
CA GLU A 469 28.46 11.41 -9.58
C GLU A 469 29.64 12.36 -9.84
N ALA A 470 29.95 12.64 -11.11
CA ALA A 470 31.00 13.59 -11.47
C ALA A 470 30.63 15.03 -11.07
N LEU A 471 29.39 15.46 -11.33
CA LEU A 471 28.88 16.78 -10.93
C LEU A 471 28.87 16.95 -9.40
N GLU A 472 28.46 15.90 -8.67
CA GLU A 472 28.54 15.87 -7.21
C GLU A 472 29.99 15.97 -6.72
N GLY A 473 30.91 15.21 -7.34
CA GLY A 473 32.34 15.27 -7.05
C GLY A 473 32.96 16.65 -7.29
N GLU A 474 32.65 17.28 -8.43
CA GLU A 474 33.08 18.65 -8.75
C GLU A 474 32.54 19.66 -7.74
N ARG A 475 31.29 19.51 -7.31
CA ARG A 475 30.68 20.36 -6.27
C ARG A 475 31.39 20.20 -4.94
N ILE A 476 31.64 18.95 -4.51
CA ILE A 476 32.38 18.65 -3.28
C ILE A 476 33.79 19.25 -3.34
N GLU A 477 34.49 19.10 -4.46
CA GLU A 477 35.83 19.66 -4.63
C GLU A 477 35.81 21.20 -4.58
N GLY A 478 34.85 21.82 -5.25
CA GLY A 478 34.62 23.27 -5.21
C GLY A 478 34.34 23.78 -3.80
N LEU A 479 33.45 23.09 -3.07
CA LEU A 479 33.16 23.38 -1.67
C LEU A 479 34.42 23.25 -0.81
N ARG A 480 35.25 22.20 -1.02
CA ARG A 480 36.49 22.01 -0.26
C ARG A 480 37.50 23.12 -0.52
N LYS A 481 37.72 23.50 -1.78
CA LYS A 481 38.66 24.56 -2.17
C LYS A 481 38.25 25.93 -1.61
N GLY A 482 36.96 26.15 -1.39
CA GLY A 482 36.43 27.35 -0.75
C GLY A 482 36.57 27.39 0.79
N LYS A 483 37.11 26.33 1.43
CA LYS A 483 37.31 26.24 2.88
C LYS A 483 38.78 26.42 3.27
N SER A 484 39.01 27.14 4.36
CA SER A 484 40.32 27.24 5.01
C SER A 484 40.68 25.95 5.75
N GLY A 485 41.94 25.82 6.18
CA GLY A 485 42.35 24.68 7.02
C GLY A 485 41.54 24.59 8.32
N ASP A 486 41.27 25.73 8.95
CA ASP A 486 40.47 25.81 10.19
C ASP A 486 39.01 25.40 9.94
N ASP A 487 38.44 25.75 8.78
CA ASP A 487 37.09 25.31 8.40
C ASP A 487 37.01 23.79 8.26
N LEU A 488 38.02 23.15 7.63
CA LEU A 488 38.05 21.70 7.47
C LEU A 488 38.20 20.97 8.81
N VAL A 489 38.99 21.54 9.74
CA VAL A 489 39.05 21.04 11.13
C VAL A 489 37.68 21.14 11.78
N SER A 490 37.00 22.29 11.67
CA SER A 490 35.68 22.48 12.25
C SER A 490 34.62 21.53 11.67
N ILE A 491 34.62 21.27 10.37
CA ILE A 491 33.71 20.31 9.72
C ILE A 491 33.98 18.88 10.23
N ALA A 492 35.26 18.51 10.39
CA ALA A 492 35.61 17.18 10.89
C ALA A 492 35.21 16.99 12.36
N GLU A 493 35.40 18.01 13.20
CA GLU A 493 34.91 18.00 14.58
C GLU A 493 33.39 17.94 14.66
N ALA A 494 32.69 18.72 13.84
CA ALA A 494 31.22 18.70 13.75
C ALA A 494 30.69 17.34 13.29
N THR A 495 31.37 16.68 12.34
CA THR A 495 31.03 15.32 11.88
C THR A 495 31.13 14.33 13.03
N LYS A 496 32.24 14.35 13.77
CA LYS A 496 32.44 13.47 14.95
C LYS A 496 31.41 13.74 16.04
N ALA A 497 31.12 15.01 16.30
CA ALA A 497 30.11 15.41 17.29
C ALA A 497 28.71 14.94 16.90
N LEU A 498 28.32 15.09 15.62
CA LEU A 498 27.03 14.62 15.12
C LEU A 498 26.90 13.10 15.25
N LYS A 499 27.94 12.34 14.87
CA LYS A 499 27.95 10.87 15.03
C LYS A 499 27.84 10.45 16.49
N ALA A 500 28.62 11.06 17.37
CA ALA A 500 28.53 10.79 18.80
C ALA A 500 27.14 11.13 19.38
N LEU A 501 26.50 12.19 18.89
CA LEU A 501 25.13 12.54 19.26
C LEU A 501 24.14 11.51 18.73
N GLN A 502 24.29 10.99 17.53
CA GLN A 502 23.43 9.95 16.96
C GLN A 502 23.56 8.62 17.71
N ASP A 503 24.79 8.22 18.05
CA ASP A 503 25.08 6.95 18.72
C ASP A 503 24.70 6.95 20.21
N ALA A 504 24.65 8.12 20.84
CA ALA A 504 24.25 8.21 22.24
C ALA A 504 22.78 7.78 22.42
N PRO A 505 22.42 6.95 23.42
CA PRO A 505 21.02 6.70 23.74
C PRO A 505 20.36 7.96 24.31
N ASP A 506 19.04 8.09 24.15
CA ASP A 506 18.28 9.06 24.91
C ASP A 506 18.29 8.72 26.41
N SER A 507 18.19 9.75 27.27
CA SER A 507 18.17 9.51 28.72
C SER A 507 16.85 8.83 29.13
N PRO A 508 16.85 8.00 30.19
CA PRO A 508 15.62 7.38 30.69
C PRO A 508 14.53 8.39 31.02
N GLU A 509 14.89 9.57 31.54
CA GLU A 509 13.96 10.65 31.87
C GLU A 509 13.33 11.27 30.61
N ALA A 510 14.11 11.43 29.54
CA ALA A 510 13.61 11.91 28.26
C ALA A 510 12.64 10.88 27.64
N LEU A 511 13.01 9.60 27.63
CA LEU A 511 12.14 8.52 27.14
C LEU A 511 10.83 8.42 27.93
N ALA A 512 10.88 8.61 29.25
CA ALA A 512 9.70 8.62 30.13
C ALA A 512 8.75 9.80 29.89
N SER A 513 9.18 10.85 29.17
CA SER A 513 8.30 11.95 28.78
C SER A 513 7.29 11.57 27.70
N ILE A 514 7.59 10.56 26.89
CA ILE A 514 6.71 10.11 25.81
C ILE A 514 5.49 9.41 26.42
N PRO A 515 4.26 9.86 26.11
CA PRO A 515 3.08 9.22 26.62
C PRO A 515 2.96 7.83 26.01
N CYS A 516 2.73 6.84 26.85
CA CYS A 516 2.60 5.44 26.46
C CYS A 516 1.38 4.85 27.18
N LEU A 517 0.70 3.91 26.53
CA LEU A 517 -0.40 3.21 27.17
C LEU A 517 0.11 2.35 28.33
N GLY A 518 -0.73 2.17 29.34
CA GLY A 518 -0.58 1.11 30.32
C GLY A 518 -1.21 -0.19 29.82
N LEU A 519 -0.83 -1.32 30.43
CA LEU A 519 -1.54 -2.59 30.19
C LEU A 519 -3.02 -2.54 30.58
N ALA A 520 -3.38 -1.62 31.48
CA ALA A 520 -4.76 -1.39 31.89
C ALA A 520 -5.61 -0.67 30.83
N ASP A 521 -4.98 0.03 29.87
CA ASP A 521 -5.66 0.68 28.75
C ASP A 521 -5.97 -0.32 27.61
N LEU A 522 -5.46 -1.54 27.69
CA LEU A 522 -5.67 -2.59 26.70
C LEU A 522 -6.95 -3.36 27.00
N GLU A 523 -7.76 -3.58 25.97
CA GLU A 523 -8.92 -4.45 26.08
C GLU A 523 -8.47 -5.87 26.44
N LYS A 524 -9.08 -6.43 27.49
CA LYS A 524 -8.71 -7.77 27.97
C LYS A 524 -9.34 -8.87 27.11
N LYS A 525 -10.38 -8.55 26.34
CA LYS A 525 -11.09 -9.52 25.51
C LYS A 525 -10.86 -9.24 24.05
N ASN A 526 -10.78 -10.30 23.24
CA ASN A 526 -10.81 -10.14 21.80
C ASN A 526 -12.19 -9.63 21.33
N PRO A 527 -12.23 -8.80 20.27
CA PRO A 527 -13.50 -8.47 19.62
C PRO A 527 -14.08 -9.73 18.98
N MET A 528 -15.35 -10.01 19.28
CA MET A 528 -16.10 -11.09 18.63
C MET A 528 -16.53 -10.64 17.24
N LEU A 529 -16.36 -11.51 16.26
CA LEU A 529 -16.88 -11.27 14.91
C LEU A 529 -18.23 -11.99 14.77
N PRO A 530 -19.32 -11.28 14.41
CA PRO A 530 -20.63 -11.90 14.31
C PRO A 530 -20.61 -12.93 13.19
N ILE A 531 -21.06 -14.15 13.47
CA ILE A 531 -21.18 -15.22 12.46
C ILE A 531 -22.35 -16.13 12.82
N LYS A 532 -23.23 -16.35 11.84
CA LYS A 532 -24.31 -17.34 11.92
C LYS A 532 -24.16 -18.32 10.77
N GLU A 533 -24.02 -19.60 11.10
CA GLU A 533 -23.97 -20.69 10.12
C GLU A 533 -25.35 -21.31 9.95
N ILE A 534 -25.82 -21.41 8.71
CA ILE A 534 -27.06 -22.10 8.33
C ILE A 534 -26.79 -23.10 7.20
N HIS A 535 -27.71 -24.05 7.03
CA HIS A 535 -27.68 -25.00 5.91
C HIS A 535 -28.83 -24.67 4.94
N LEU A 536 -28.50 -24.51 3.67
CA LEU A 536 -29.46 -24.16 2.62
C LEU A 536 -29.20 -25.00 1.37
N ALA A 537 -30.22 -25.72 0.90
CA ALA A 537 -30.15 -26.56 -0.31
C ALA A 537 -28.95 -27.54 -0.36
N GLY A 538 -28.50 -28.04 0.80
CA GLY A 538 -27.37 -28.96 0.91
C GLY A 538 -25.98 -28.30 0.95
N SER A 539 -25.92 -26.97 1.03
CA SER A 539 -24.69 -26.18 1.14
C SER A 539 -24.66 -25.38 2.44
N ARG A 540 -23.46 -25.02 2.91
CA ARG A 540 -23.26 -24.19 4.11
C ARG A 540 -23.31 -22.72 3.74
N VAL A 541 -23.98 -21.92 4.56
CA VAL A 541 -24.03 -20.46 4.40
C VAL A 541 -23.62 -19.79 5.71
N PHE A 542 -22.69 -18.84 5.62
CA PHE A 542 -22.27 -17.98 6.72
C PHE A 542 -22.88 -16.59 6.55
N LEU A 543 -23.41 -16.05 7.64
CA LEU A 543 -24.06 -14.75 7.67
C LEU A 543 -23.38 -13.84 8.70
N HIS A 544 -23.05 -12.63 8.28
CA HIS A 544 -22.42 -11.58 9.06
C HIS A 544 -23.29 -10.32 8.97
N GLU A 545 -24.06 -10.06 10.03
CA GLU A 545 -24.90 -8.85 10.14
C GLU A 545 -24.04 -7.70 10.68
N ILE A 546 -23.52 -6.88 9.77
CA ILE A 546 -22.61 -5.77 10.05
C ILE A 546 -23.07 -4.58 9.19
N PRO A 547 -23.06 -3.33 9.69
CA PRO A 547 -23.35 -2.17 8.84
C PRO A 547 -22.42 -2.09 7.62
N THR A 548 -23.02 -2.08 6.43
CA THR A 548 -22.36 -2.14 5.12
C THR A 548 -22.76 -0.99 4.18
N ASN A 549 -23.60 -0.05 4.64
CA ASN A 549 -24.14 1.06 3.85
C ASN A 549 -24.94 0.59 2.61
N GLY A 550 -25.69 -0.50 2.75
CA GLY A 550 -26.51 -1.08 1.67
C GLY A 550 -25.70 -1.85 0.62
N ILE A 551 -24.52 -2.36 0.98
CA ILE A 551 -23.68 -3.20 0.12
C ILE A 551 -23.69 -4.63 0.65
N VAL A 552 -23.96 -5.59 -0.23
CA VAL A 552 -23.84 -7.01 0.08
C VAL A 552 -22.52 -7.52 -0.46
N TYR A 553 -21.70 -8.08 0.42
CA TYR A 553 -20.50 -8.82 0.06
C TYR A 553 -20.84 -10.31 0.06
N LEU A 554 -20.57 -10.99 -1.06
CA LEU A 554 -20.81 -12.40 -1.27
C LEU A 554 -19.49 -13.08 -1.62
N ASN A 555 -19.06 -14.05 -0.82
CA ASN A 555 -17.96 -14.94 -1.17
C ASN A 555 -18.50 -16.35 -1.43
N LEU A 556 -18.32 -16.86 -2.66
CA LEU A 556 -18.62 -18.25 -3.01
C LEU A 556 -17.34 -19.07 -2.98
N GLY A 557 -17.24 -20.03 -2.06
CA GLY A 557 -16.06 -20.87 -1.88
C GLY A 557 -16.18 -22.21 -2.59
N LEU A 558 -15.16 -22.55 -3.37
CA LEU A 558 -14.94 -23.85 -4.02
C LEU A 558 -13.85 -24.62 -3.24
N ASN A 559 -14.17 -25.83 -2.77
CA ASN A 559 -13.23 -26.64 -1.99
C ASN A 559 -12.12 -27.25 -2.88
N LEU A 560 -10.89 -26.77 -2.77
CA LEU A 560 -9.75 -27.19 -3.59
C LEU A 560 -9.24 -28.58 -3.26
N LEU A 561 -9.58 -29.14 -2.09
CA LEU A 561 -9.14 -30.48 -1.70
C LEU A 561 -9.65 -31.55 -2.68
N GLY A 562 -10.66 -31.25 -3.50
CA GLY A 562 -11.13 -32.12 -4.56
C GLY A 562 -10.18 -32.32 -5.73
N LEU A 563 -9.18 -31.47 -5.89
CA LEU A 563 -8.32 -31.47 -7.07
C LEU A 563 -7.18 -32.49 -6.96
N PRO A 564 -6.93 -33.27 -8.03
CA PRO A 564 -5.65 -33.94 -8.23
C PRO A 564 -4.48 -32.96 -8.12
N TRP A 565 -3.37 -33.42 -7.52
CA TRP A 565 -2.19 -32.57 -7.26
C TRP A 565 -1.66 -31.81 -8.49
N ARG A 566 -1.71 -32.44 -9.67
CA ARG A 566 -1.27 -31.84 -10.94
C ARG A 566 -2.08 -30.61 -11.38
N LEU A 567 -3.31 -30.44 -10.88
CA LEU A 567 -4.22 -29.35 -11.28
C LEU A 567 -4.12 -28.11 -10.38
N TYR A 568 -3.46 -28.20 -9.22
CA TYR A 568 -3.30 -27.05 -8.32
C TYR A 568 -2.67 -25.83 -8.98
N PRO A 569 -1.59 -25.94 -9.78
CA PRO A 569 -0.99 -24.78 -10.43
C PRO A 569 -1.93 -24.02 -11.39
N TYR A 570 -2.98 -24.67 -11.89
CA TYR A 570 -3.99 -24.01 -12.74
C TYR A 570 -4.99 -23.16 -11.95
N VAL A 571 -5.10 -23.29 -10.62
CA VAL A 571 -6.15 -22.65 -9.81
C VAL A 571 -6.20 -21.11 -9.98
N PRO A 572 -5.08 -20.37 -9.95
CA PRO A 572 -5.11 -18.91 -10.19
C PRO A 572 -5.64 -18.56 -11.57
N LEU A 573 -5.20 -19.30 -12.59
CA LEU A 573 -5.60 -19.11 -13.98
C LEU A 573 -7.06 -19.48 -14.20
N PHE A 574 -7.55 -20.55 -13.58
CA PHE A 574 -8.95 -20.98 -13.63
C PHE A 574 -9.88 -19.93 -13.01
N GLY A 575 -9.52 -19.41 -11.83
CA GLY A 575 -10.25 -18.33 -11.17
C GLY A 575 -10.36 -17.08 -12.04
N ARG A 576 -9.27 -16.73 -12.73
CA ARG A 576 -9.20 -15.59 -13.64
C ARG A 576 -9.97 -15.85 -14.95
N ALA A 577 -9.82 -17.03 -15.54
CA ALA A 577 -10.44 -17.44 -16.78
C ALA A 577 -11.97 -17.36 -16.73
N MET A 578 -12.59 -17.74 -15.59
CA MET A 578 -14.03 -17.61 -15.39
C MET A 578 -14.56 -16.16 -15.57
N LEU A 579 -13.72 -15.15 -15.34
CA LEU A 579 -14.11 -13.74 -15.45
C LEU A 579 -13.62 -13.09 -16.75
N GLU A 580 -12.66 -13.71 -17.43
CA GLU A 580 -11.90 -13.07 -18.51
C GLU A 580 -11.95 -13.79 -19.86
N MET A 581 -12.70 -14.90 -19.98
CA MET A 581 -12.86 -15.65 -21.24
C MET A 581 -14.26 -15.55 -21.87
N GLY A 582 -15.23 -14.96 -21.16
CA GLY A 582 -16.63 -14.90 -21.63
C GLY A 582 -17.41 -16.19 -21.35
N THR A 583 -18.64 -16.26 -21.85
CA THR A 583 -19.60 -17.33 -21.56
C THR A 583 -20.31 -17.81 -22.83
N GLY A 584 -21.24 -18.77 -22.68
CA GLY A 584 -22.21 -19.15 -23.69
C GLY A 584 -23.00 -18.00 -24.28
N THR A 585 -23.17 -16.89 -23.55
CA THR A 585 -24.06 -15.79 -23.95
C THR A 585 -23.34 -14.53 -24.42
N GLU A 586 -22.10 -14.32 -24.00
CA GLU A 586 -21.37 -13.08 -24.29
C GLU A 586 -19.83 -13.27 -24.34
N ASP A 587 -19.14 -12.35 -25.01
CA ASP A 587 -17.67 -12.31 -25.02
C ASP A 587 -17.08 -11.73 -23.73
N PHE A 588 -15.76 -11.82 -23.55
CA PHE A 588 -15.10 -11.37 -22.31
C PHE A 588 -15.22 -9.86 -22.06
N VAL A 589 -15.33 -9.04 -23.12
CA VAL A 589 -15.47 -7.59 -23.00
C VAL A 589 -16.86 -7.26 -22.46
N SER A 590 -17.88 -7.90 -23.03
CA SER A 590 -19.28 -7.75 -22.62
C SER A 590 -19.49 -8.27 -21.19
N LEU A 591 -18.90 -9.40 -20.83
CA LEU A 591 -18.91 -9.93 -19.47
C LEU A 591 -18.24 -8.98 -18.47
N GLY A 592 -17.03 -8.51 -18.77
CA GLY A 592 -16.32 -7.56 -17.91
C GLY A 592 -17.12 -6.26 -17.71
N ARG A 593 -17.76 -5.78 -18.77
CA ARG A 593 -18.64 -4.60 -18.75
C ARG A 593 -19.90 -4.85 -17.93
N ARG A 594 -20.54 -6.02 -18.05
CA ARG A 594 -21.72 -6.40 -17.26
C ARG A 594 -21.38 -6.53 -15.77
N ILE A 595 -20.22 -7.11 -15.43
CA ILE A 595 -19.71 -7.13 -14.06
C ILE A 595 -19.56 -5.70 -13.53
N ALA A 596 -18.88 -4.83 -14.29
CA ALA A 596 -18.62 -3.44 -13.87
C ALA A 596 -19.87 -2.55 -13.83
N SER A 597 -20.91 -2.82 -14.64
CA SER A 597 -22.14 -2.02 -14.67
C SER A 597 -23.23 -2.50 -13.73
N ARG A 598 -23.19 -3.75 -13.29
CA ARG A 598 -24.20 -4.35 -12.41
C ARG A 598 -23.72 -4.62 -10.99
N THR A 599 -22.41 -4.65 -10.76
CA THR A 599 -21.81 -5.01 -9.46
C THR A 599 -20.72 -4.01 -9.08
N GLY A 600 -20.16 -4.15 -7.88
CA GLY A 600 -18.93 -3.46 -7.47
C GLY A 600 -17.65 -4.22 -7.83
N GLY A 601 -17.76 -5.30 -8.61
CA GLY A 601 -16.67 -6.16 -9.02
C GLY A 601 -16.80 -7.59 -8.49
N ILE A 602 -16.16 -8.52 -9.21
CA ILE A 602 -15.99 -9.92 -8.85
C ILE A 602 -14.52 -10.28 -9.06
N TRP A 603 -13.88 -10.97 -8.11
CA TRP A 603 -12.50 -11.39 -8.24
C TRP A 603 -12.26 -12.76 -7.56
N PRO A 604 -11.30 -13.55 -8.06
CA PRO A 604 -10.88 -14.78 -7.42
C PRO A 604 -9.93 -14.48 -6.25
N GLN A 605 -10.04 -15.26 -5.17
CA GLN A 605 -9.07 -15.25 -4.07
C GLN A 605 -8.87 -16.68 -3.57
N VAL A 606 -7.62 -17.14 -3.54
CA VAL A 606 -7.28 -18.43 -2.94
C VAL A 606 -7.01 -18.26 -1.45
N PHE A 607 -7.47 -19.21 -0.65
CA PHE A 607 -7.22 -19.31 0.78
C PHE A 607 -6.68 -20.69 1.11
N THR A 608 -5.53 -20.73 1.77
CA THR A 608 -4.91 -21.96 2.29
C THR A 608 -4.46 -21.76 3.72
N SER A 609 -4.73 -22.73 4.60
CA SER A 609 -4.27 -22.70 5.98
C SER A 609 -4.21 -24.11 6.56
N HIS A 610 -3.30 -24.35 7.49
CA HIS A 610 -3.43 -25.48 8.41
C HIS A 610 -4.71 -25.34 9.25
N LEU A 611 -5.30 -26.49 9.58
CA LEU A 611 -6.40 -26.56 10.54
C LEU A 611 -5.85 -26.59 11.97
N SER A 612 -6.50 -25.87 12.87
CA SER A 612 -6.12 -25.80 14.28
C SER A 612 -6.11 -27.19 14.91
N GLY A 613 -4.99 -27.55 15.56
CA GLY A 613 -4.86 -28.82 16.29
C GLY A 613 -4.82 -30.09 15.44
N SER A 614 -4.56 -30.00 14.13
CA SER A 614 -4.47 -31.18 13.25
C SER A 614 -3.44 -31.00 12.12
N ASP A 615 -3.07 -32.10 11.46
CA ASP A 615 -2.19 -32.11 10.27
C ASP A 615 -2.96 -31.87 8.96
N GLU A 616 -4.25 -31.56 9.05
CA GLU A 616 -5.11 -31.29 7.90
C GLU A 616 -4.99 -29.83 7.43
N THR A 617 -5.54 -29.54 6.25
CA THR A 617 -5.42 -28.25 5.58
C THR A 617 -6.76 -27.81 5.02
N ALA A 618 -7.11 -26.54 5.23
CA ALA A 618 -8.14 -25.85 4.46
C ALA A 618 -7.53 -25.32 3.15
N ALA A 619 -8.18 -25.57 2.02
CA ALA A 619 -7.80 -25.03 0.72
C ALA A 619 -9.06 -24.67 -0.08
N TRP A 620 -9.22 -23.40 -0.42
CA TRP A 620 -10.44 -22.87 -1.04
C TRP A 620 -10.10 -21.85 -2.13
N LEU A 621 -10.84 -21.89 -3.24
CA LEU A 621 -10.90 -20.80 -4.21
C LEU A 621 -12.22 -20.06 -4.00
N PHE A 622 -12.16 -18.81 -3.60
CA PHE A 622 -13.32 -17.94 -3.46
C PHE A 622 -13.52 -17.08 -4.70
N LEU A 623 -14.74 -17.06 -5.23
CA LEU A 623 -15.21 -15.98 -6.08
C LEU A 623 -15.87 -14.95 -5.18
N ARG A 624 -15.16 -13.86 -4.93
CA ARG A 624 -15.61 -12.76 -4.08
C ARG A 624 -16.26 -11.70 -4.94
N GLY A 625 -17.50 -11.35 -4.61
CA GLY A 625 -18.28 -10.36 -5.33
C GLY A 625 -18.97 -9.41 -4.37
N LYS A 626 -19.27 -8.22 -4.85
CA LYS A 626 -19.96 -7.20 -4.07
C LYS A 626 -20.94 -6.43 -4.94
N ALA A 627 -22.09 -6.06 -4.38
CA ALA A 627 -23.11 -5.29 -5.09
C ALA A 627 -23.95 -4.50 -4.09
N VAL A 628 -24.55 -3.39 -4.53
CA VAL A 628 -25.60 -2.73 -3.75
C VAL A 628 -26.79 -3.69 -3.60
N SER A 629 -27.54 -3.62 -2.49
CA SER A 629 -28.60 -4.59 -2.16
C SER A 629 -29.62 -4.80 -3.29
N GLY A 630 -29.95 -3.75 -4.05
CA GLY A 630 -30.85 -3.83 -5.21
C GLY A 630 -30.31 -4.56 -6.44
N ARG A 631 -29.03 -4.92 -6.45
CA ARG A 631 -28.31 -5.56 -7.58
C ARG A 631 -27.79 -6.97 -7.25
N VAL A 632 -28.14 -7.53 -6.10
CA VAL A 632 -27.66 -8.85 -5.66
C VAL A 632 -28.11 -9.96 -6.60
N SER A 633 -29.30 -9.85 -7.21
CA SER A 633 -29.75 -10.78 -8.24
C SER A 633 -28.84 -10.80 -9.46
N ASP A 634 -28.35 -9.64 -9.90
CA ASP A 634 -27.42 -9.52 -11.02
C ASP A 634 -26.09 -10.19 -10.66
N LEU A 635 -25.55 -9.92 -9.47
CA LEU A 635 -24.33 -10.53 -8.96
C LEU A 635 -24.42 -12.06 -8.92
N MET A 636 -25.47 -12.61 -8.31
CA MET A 636 -25.68 -14.07 -8.24
C MET A 636 -25.92 -14.69 -9.62
N GLY A 637 -26.62 -13.97 -10.51
CA GLY A 637 -26.82 -14.38 -11.89
C GLY A 637 -25.50 -14.53 -12.64
N ILE A 638 -24.61 -13.55 -12.52
CA ILE A 638 -23.27 -13.59 -13.12
C ILE A 638 -22.45 -14.73 -12.51
N LEU A 639 -22.41 -14.86 -11.17
CA LEU A 639 -21.69 -15.94 -10.49
C LEU A 639 -22.15 -17.33 -10.95
N LYS A 640 -23.48 -17.51 -11.08
CA LYS A 640 -24.07 -18.73 -11.64
C LYS A 640 -23.56 -18.99 -13.06
N GLU A 641 -23.62 -17.98 -13.91
CA GLU A 641 -23.26 -18.10 -15.32
C GLU A 641 -21.77 -18.45 -15.49
N ILE A 642 -20.86 -17.73 -14.83
CA ILE A 642 -19.42 -18.00 -14.99
C ILE A 642 -19.00 -19.37 -14.42
N LEU A 643 -19.66 -19.85 -13.36
CA LEU A 643 -19.36 -21.16 -12.79
C LEU A 643 -19.86 -22.32 -13.67
N LEU A 644 -20.94 -22.12 -14.41
CA LEU A 644 -21.59 -23.18 -15.19
C LEU A 644 -21.28 -23.13 -16.69
N ASP A 645 -20.98 -21.94 -17.24
CA ASP A 645 -21.04 -21.66 -18.68
C ASP A 645 -19.86 -20.82 -19.19
N ALA A 646 -18.83 -20.57 -18.37
CA ALA A 646 -17.59 -19.99 -18.88
C ALA A 646 -16.99 -20.84 -20.02
N ARG A 647 -16.60 -20.18 -21.12
CA ARG A 647 -16.01 -20.82 -22.30
C ARG A 647 -14.50 -20.86 -22.16
N PHE A 648 -13.95 -22.06 -22.02
CA PHE A 648 -12.50 -22.25 -21.90
C PHE A 648 -11.82 -22.56 -23.24
N GLU A 649 -12.60 -22.64 -24.33
CA GLU A 649 -12.13 -23.05 -25.67
C GLU A 649 -11.34 -21.97 -26.42
N ASP A 650 -11.39 -20.70 -25.98
CA ASP A 650 -10.64 -19.59 -26.59
C ASP A 650 -9.15 -19.66 -26.22
N ARG A 651 -8.39 -20.39 -27.04
CA ARG A 651 -6.94 -20.58 -26.89
C ARG A 651 -6.19 -19.25 -26.85
N GLU A 652 -6.48 -18.33 -27.76
CA GLU A 652 -5.74 -17.06 -27.86
C GLU A 652 -5.98 -16.19 -26.63
N ARG A 653 -7.21 -16.17 -26.09
CA ARG A 653 -7.49 -15.44 -24.86
C ARG A 653 -6.81 -16.09 -23.66
N PHE A 654 -6.87 -17.41 -23.51
CA PHE A 654 -6.20 -18.09 -22.41
C PHE A 654 -4.68 -17.92 -22.48
N ARG A 655 -4.09 -17.97 -23.67
CA ARG A 655 -2.69 -17.68 -23.92
C ARG A 655 -2.29 -16.29 -23.39
N LYS A 656 -3.08 -15.26 -23.70
CA LYS A 656 -2.85 -13.90 -23.15
C LYS A 656 -2.90 -13.89 -21.62
N ILE A 657 -3.88 -14.58 -21.01
CA ILE A 657 -4.00 -14.71 -19.55
C ILE A 657 -2.73 -15.34 -18.94
N VAL A 658 -2.22 -16.43 -19.54
CA VAL A 658 -0.99 -17.11 -19.08
C VAL A 658 0.24 -16.21 -19.22
N LEU A 659 0.42 -15.55 -20.37
CA LEU A 659 1.56 -14.66 -20.59
C LEU A 659 1.56 -13.46 -19.64
N GLU A 660 0.38 -12.87 -19.39
CA GLU A 660 0.21 -11.77 -18.45
C GLU A 660 0.47 -12.21 -16.99
N GLU A 661 0.00 -13.40 -16.58
CA GLU A 661 0.28 -13.93 -15.24
C GLU A 661 1.77 -14.28 -15.08
N LYS A 662 2.40 -14.86 -16.12
CA LYS A 662 3.85 -15.11 -16.13
C LYS A 662 4.62 -13.81 -15.93
N ALA A 663 4.35 -12.79 -16.74
CA ALA A 663 5.01 -11.49 -16.64
C ALA A 663 4.80 -10.86 -15.26
N ARG A 664 3.58 -10.95 -14.70
CA ARG A 664 3.26 -10.47 -13.36
C ARG A 664 4.06 -11.21 -12.26
N GLN A 665 4.21 -12.52 -12.37
CA GLN A 665 5.01 -13.30 -11.41
C GLN A 665 6.51 -12.96 -11.50
N GLU A 666 7.05 -12.79 -12.72
CA GLU A 666 8.43 -12.36 -12.93
C GLU A 666 8.69 -10.97 -12.34
N GLN A 667 7.79 -10.01 -12.58
CA GLN A 667 7.86 -8.65 -12.02
C GLN A 667 7.72 -8.63 -10.49
N ARG A 668 7.06 -9.61 -9.87
CA ARG A 668 6.89 -9.71 -8.41
C ARG A 668 8.14 -10.18 -7.67
N LEU A 669 9.08 -10.84 -8.34
CA LEU A 669 10.26 -11.44 -7.70
C LEU A 669 11.12 -10.43 -6.93
N ILE A 670 11.30 -9.22 -7.46
CA ILE A 670 12.10 -8.16 -6.80
C ILE A 670 11.29 -7.44 -5.70
N PRO A 671 10.09 -6.86 -5.95
CA PRO A 671 9.34 -6.15 -4.92
C PRO A 671 8.80 -7.07 -3.81
N SER A 672 8.75 -8.39 -4.01
CA SER A 672 8.23 -9.37 -3.03
C SER A 672 9.14 -10.59 -2.80
N GLY A 673 10.44 -10.50 -3.12
CA GLY A 673 11.36 -11.64 -3.05
C GLY A 673 11.46 -12.32 -1.69
N HIS A 674 11.42 -11.53 -0.61
CA HIS A 674 11.39 -12.03 0.77
C HIS A 674 10.16 -12.91 1.06
N ARG A 675 9.00 -12.60 0.47
CA ARG A 675 7.78 -13.43 0.61
C ARG A 675 7.91 -14.74 -0.16
N MET A 676 8.46 -14.70 -1.37
CA MET A 676 8.73 -15.90 -2.18
C MET A 676 9.69 -16.84 -1.44
N VAL A 677 10.76 -16.29 -0.87
CA VAL A 677 11.70 -17.01 0.01
C VAL A 677 10.99 -17.61 1.23
N ALA A 678 10.13 -16.84 1.91
CA ALA A 678 9.37 -17.35 3.06
C ALA A 678 8.43 -18.51 2.69
N VAL A 679 7.66 -18.39 1.60
CA VAL A 679 6.76 -19.45 1.12
C VAL A 679 7.56 -20.70 0.74
N ARG A 680 8.71 -20.53 0.04
CA ARG A 680 9.61 -21.62 -0.34
C ARG A 680 10.24 -22.34 0.85
N ILE A 681 10.45 -21.65 1.98
CA ILE A 681 10.86 -22.29 3.25
C ILE A 681 9.68 -23.05 3.85
N LYS A 682 8.53 -22.37 4.00
CA LYS A 682 7.36 -22.92 4.70
C LYS A 682 6.78 -24.15 4.03
N SER A 683 6.87 -24.25 2.71
CA SER A 683 6.40 -25.40 1.93
C SER A 683 7.09 -26.73 2.27
N HIS A 684 8.26 -26.72 2.92
CA HIS A 684 8.88 -27.94 3.44
C HIS A 684 8.19 -28.49 4.69
N PHE A 685 7.54 -27.63 5.46
CA PHE A 685 7.00 -27.97 6.79
C PHE A 685 5.46 -28.01 6.80
N SER A 686 4.82 -27.65 5.68
CA SER A 686 3.39 -27.39 5.65
C SER A 686 2.76 -27.71 4.30
N LYS A 687 1.73 -28.55 4.32
CA LYS A 687 0.92 -28.85 3.13
C LYS A 687 0.16 -27.61 2.62
N SER A 688 -0.31 -26.74 3.50
CA SER A 688 -0.98 -25.50 3.08
C SER A 688 -0.03 -24.54 2.38
N TYR A 689 1.21 -24.38 2.88
CA TYR A 689 2.21 -23.56 2.23
C TYR A 689 2.80 -24.22 0.98
N LEU A 690 2.78 -25.56 0.87
CA LEU A 690 3.13 -26.24 -0.37
C LEU A 690 2.08 -26.01 -1.46
N ILE A 691 0.79 -25.95 -1.11
CA ILE A 691 -0.25 -25.50 -2.04
C ILE A 691 0.01 -24.05 -2.45
N ASP A 692 0.26 -23.14 -1.48
CA ASP A 692 0.56 -21.74 -1.75
C ASP A 692 1.75 -21.58 -2.71
N GLU A 693 2.82 -22.34 -2.50
CA GLU A 693 3.97 -22.37 -3.39
C GLU A 693 3.56 -22.72 -4.84
N LYS A 694 2.74 -23.76 -5.03
CA LYS A 694 2.31 -24.19 -6.37
C LYS A 694 1.42 -23.21 -7.11
N ILE A 695 0.75 -22.30 -6.40
CA ILE A 695 -0.20 -21.34 -6.98
C ILE A 695 0.33 -19.91 -7.00
N SER A 696 1.37 -19.59 -6.23
CA SER A 696 1.86 -18.21 -6.10
C SER A 696 3.38 -18.08 -5.98
N GLY A 697 4.09 -19.19 -5.72
CA GLY A 697 5.53 -19.22 -5.49
C GLY A 697 6.39 -19.45 -6.74
N ILE A 698 7.61 -19.94 -6.52
CA ILE A 698 8.61 -20.14 -7.57
C ILE A 698 8.24 -21.31 -8.49
N SER A 699 7.70 -22.40 -7.97
CA SER A 699 7.22 -23.51 -8.83
C SER A 699 6.02 -23.09 -9.66
N HIS A 700 5.19 -22.14 -9.19
CA HIS A 700 4.13 -21.58 -10.02
C HIS A 700 4.71 -20.83 -11.22
N LEU A 701 5.76 -20.03 -11.04
CA LEU A 701 6.44 -19.36 -12.15
C LEU A 701 7.03 -20.36 -13.16
N PHE A 702 7.67 -21.43 -12.69
CA PHE A 702 8.17 -22.49 -13.57
C PHE A 702 7.03 -23.15 -14.34
N PHE A 703 5.93 -23.48 -13.66
CA PHE A 703 4.73 -24.00 -14.30
C PHE A 703 4.17 -23.03 -15.37
N LEU A 704 4.11 -21.72 -15.11
CA LEU A 704 3.61 -20.75 -16.09
C LEU A 704 4.46 -20.70 -17.36
N ARG A 705 5.78 -20.92 -17.25
CA ARG A 705 6.69 -20.98 -18.41
C ARG A 705 6.46 -22.23 -19.25
N GLU A 706 6.33 -23.38 -18.60
CA GLU A 706 5.97 -24.63 -19.28
C GLU A 706 4.58 -24.52 -19.92
N LEU A 707 3.61 -23.98 -19.18
CA LEU A 707 2.24 -23.79 -19.64
C LEU A 707 2.17 -22.86 -20.86
N ALA A 708 2.99 -21.81 -20.91
CA ALA A 708 3.03 -20.92 -22.07
C ALA A 708 3.41 -21.66 -23.37
N GLY A 709 4.26 -22.69 -23.29
CA GLY A 709 4.53 -23.60 -24.41
C GLY A 709 3.39 -24.60 -24.65
N ASP A 710 2.88 -25.23 -23.59
CA ASP A 710 1.79 -26.21 -23.68
C ASP A 710 0.49 -25.62 -24.27
N VAL A 711 0.23 -24.32 -24.10
CA VAL A 711 -0.92 -23.66 -24.74
C VAL A 711 -0.79 -23.62 -26.27
N GLU A 712 0.43 -23.55 -26.80
CA GLU A 712 0.70 -23.56 -28.24
C GLU A 712 0.73 -25.00 -28.77
N ASP A 713 1.46 -25.87 -28.07
CA ASP A 713 1.83 -27.20 -28.55
C ASP A 713 0.83 -28.31 -28.13
N ASN A 714 0.11 -28.12 -27.02
CA ASN A 714 -0.71 -29.15 -26.35
C ASN A 714 -2.08 -28.62 -25.85
N TRP A 715 -2.74 -27.74 -26.64
CA TRP A 715 -3.96 -27.05 -26.23
C TRP A 715 -5.08 -27.97 -25.74
N GLU A 716 -5.33 -29.11 -26.40
CA GLU A 716 -6.42 -30.03 -26.03
C GLU A 716 -6.25 -30.55 -24.59
N LYS A 717 -5.01 -30.77 -24.16
CA LYS A 717 -4.70 -31.19 -22.78
C LYS A 717 -4.99 -30.06 -21.80
N VAL A 718 -4.53 -28.84 -22.10
CA VAL A 718 -4.77 -27.65 -21.27
C VAL A 718 -6.28 -27.39 -21.10
N LEU A 719 -7.03 -27.46 -22.20
CA LEU A 719 -8.48 -27.33 -22.18
C LEU A 719 -9.14 -28.43 -21.34
N SER A 720 -8.71 -29.68 -21.51
CA SER A 720 -9.20 -30.81 -20.70
C SER A 720 -8.97 -30.57 -19.20
N ASP A 721 -7.80 -30.06 -18.83
CA ASP A 721 -7.45 -29.76 -17.43
C ASP A 721 -8.35 -28.66 -16.84
N LEU A 722 -8.63 -27.59 -17.58
CA LEU A 722 -9.57 -26.53 -17.15
C LEU A 722 -11.00 -27.06 -16.97
N LEU A 723 -11.46 -27.90 -17.90
CA LEU A 723 -12.79 -28.51 -17.86
C LEU A 723 -12.91 -29.49 -16.68
N GLU A 724 -11.87 -30.26 -16.40
CA GLU A 724 -11.81 -31.18 -15.26
C GLU A 724 -11.86 -30.41 -13.93
N ILE A 725 -11.11 -29.31 -13.80
CA ILE A 725 -11.19 -28.44 -12.62
C ILE A 725 -12.63 -27.98 -12.36
N ARG A 726 -13.33 -27.49 -13.39
CA ARG A 726 -14.76 -27.11 -13.27
C ARG A 726 -15.62 -28.28 -12.80
N GLN A 727 -15.45 -29.47 -13.40
CA GLN A 727 -16.24 -30.66 -13.08
C GLN A 727 -16.02 -31.15 -11.63
N LEU A 728 -14.81 -30.99 -11.10
CA LEU A 728 -14.45 -31.42 -9.75
C LEU A 728 -14.87 -30.41 -8.69
N LEU A 729 -14.73 -29.11 -8.96
CA LEU A 729 -14.97 -28.05 -7.98
C LEU A 729 -16.43 -27.58 -7.92
N VAL A 730 -17.12 -27.50 -9.06
CA VAL A 730 -18.48 -26.94 -9.12
C VAL A 730 -19.51 -28.02 -8.76
N ARG A 731 -19.57 -28.32 -7.46
CA ARG A 731 -20.45 -29.33 -6.85
C ARG A 731 -21.21 -28.74 -5.68
N ARG A 732 -22.54 -28.90 -5.66
CA ARG A 732 -23.41 -28.28 -4.64
C ARG A 732 -22.95 -28.59 -3.20
N GLY A 733 -22.59 -29.83 -2.90
CA GLY A 733 -22.12 -30.23 -1.57
C GLY A 733 -20.70 -29.79 -1.21
N GLY A 734 -19.93 -29.26 -2.17
CA GLY A 734 -18.59 -28.69 -1.96
C GLY A 734 -18.53 -27.16 -1.99
N ILE A 735 -19.65 -26.50 -2.29
CA ILE A 735 -19.76 -25.04 -2.36
C ILE A 735 -20.23 -24.49 -1.02
N ILE A 736 -19.61 -23.39 -0.60
CA ILE A 736 -20.06 -22.57 0.54
C ILE A 736 -20.38 -21.15 0.06
N ALA A 737 -21.30 -20.49 0.76
CA ALA A 737 -21.55 -19.06 0.56
C ALA A 737 -21.34 -18.30 1.87
N ASP A 738 -20.84 -17.08 1.75
CA ASP A 738 -20.56 -16.18 2.86
C ASP A 738 -21.12 -14.81 2.53
N PHE A 739 -21.95 -14.27 3.42
CA PHE A 739 -22.63 -12.99 3.22
C PHE A 739 -22.29 -12.02 4.35
N THR A 740 -21.77 -10.85 3.99
CA THR A 740 -21.72 -9.69 4.88
C THR A 740 -22.69 -8.63 4.38
N LEU A 741 -23.63 -8.23 5.25
CA LEU A 741 -24.76 -7.37 4.89
C LEU A 741 -25.37 -6.70 6.12
N ASP A 742 -26.20 -5.68 5.89
CA ASP A 742 -26.96 -5.00 6.95
C ASP A 742 -27.95 -5.97 7.64
N GLU A 743 -28.20 -5.75 8.94
CA GLU A 743 -29.08 -6.59 9.77
C GLU A 743 -30.45 -6.85 9.10
N GLY A 744 -30.89 -8.11 9.11
CA GLY A 744 -32.15 -8.53 8.49
C GLY A 744 -32.16 -8.58 6.97
N GLY A 745 -31.09 -8.15 6.28
CA GLY A 745 -31.02 -8.11 4.82
C GLY A 745 -31.05 -9.48 4.13
N TYR A 746 -30.63 -10.55 4.82
CA TYR A 746 -30.54 -11.89 4.22
C TYR A 746 -31.90 -12.49 3.83
N GLY A 747 -32.99 -12.12 4.53
CA GLY A 747 -34.33 -12.67 4.23
C GLY A 747 -34.80 -12.38 2.81
N ALA A 748 -34.43 -11.22 2.24
CA ALA A 748 -34.73 -10.86 0.86
C ALA A 748 -33.86 -11.63 -0.16
N ILE A 749 -32.70 -12.14 0.26
CA ILE A 749 -31.69 -12.75 -0.61
C ILE A 749 -31.73 -14.29 -0.54
N GLU A 750 -32.22 -14.88 0.56
CA GLU A 750 -32.30 -16.33 0.75
C GLU A 750 -32.92 -17.08 -0.45
N PRO A 751 -34.05 -16.63 -1.06
CA PRO A 751 -34.60 -17.31 -2.23
C PRO A 751 -33.64 -17.32 -3.43
N LEU A 752 -32.88 -16.24 -3.63
CA LEU A 752 -31.87 -16.14 -4.68
C LEU A 752 -30.71 -17.11 -4.40
N THR A 753 -30.23 -17.17 -3.16
CA THR A 753 -29.18 -18.11 -2.73
C THR A 753 -29.61 -19.56 -2.93
N ARG A 754 -30.87 -19.90 -2.60
CA ARG A 754 -31.43 -21.24 -2.80
C ARG A 754 -31.47 -21.60 -4.28
N ASN A 755 -31.91 -20.68 -5.13
CA ASN A 755 -31.97 -20.87 -6.58
C ASN A 755 -30.56 -21.04 -7.19
N LEU A 756 -29.59 -20.29 -6.68
CA LEU A 756 -28.18 -20.42 -7.08
C LEU A 756 -27.65 -21.83 -6.77
N PHE A 757 -27.81 -22.31 -5.53
CA PHE A 757 -27.36 -23.66 -5.15
C PHE A 757 -28.07 -24.78 -5.89
N ASN A 758 -29.38 -24.64 -6.13
CA ASN A 758 -30.15 -25.63 -6.90
C ASN A 758 -29.71 -25.71 -8.37
N ALA A 759 -29.05 -24.67 -8.91
CA ALA A 759 -28.50 -24.70 -10.27
C ALA A 759 -27.17 -25.45 -10.38
N PHE A 760 -26.45 -25.65 -9.27
CA PHE A 760 -25.17 -26.36 -9.28
C PHE A 760 -25.36 -27.89 -9.34
N PRO A 761 -24.48 -28.62 -10.04
CA PRO A 761 -24.52 -30.08 -10.08
C PRO A 761 -24.48 -30.72 -8.69
N GLU A 762 -25.28 -31.76 -8.48
CA GLU A 762 -25.25 -32.52 -7.24
C GLU A 762 -23.91 -33.27 -7.06
N GLY A 763 -23.56 -33.53 -5.80
CA GLY A 763 -22.35 -34.25 -5.42
C GLY A 763 -21.57 -33.55 -4.31
N ASN A 764 -20.70 -34.32 -3.65
CA ASN A 764 -19.75 -33.84 -2.65
C ASN A 764 -18.34 -33.81 -3.26
N VAL A 765 -17.47 -32.97 -2.68
CA VAL A 765 -16.05 -32.96 -3.00
C VAL A 765 -15.35 -34.04 -2.19
N THR A 766 -14.63 -34.94 -2.85
CA THR A 766 -13.82 -35.99 -2.20
C THR A 766 -12.37 -35.55 -2.18
N ALA A 767 -11.73 -35.56 -1.01
CA ALA A 767 -10.35 -35.10 -0.88
C ALA A 767 -9.38 -35.99 -1.68
N SER A 768 -8.53 -35.35 -2.46
CA SER A 768 -7.41 -35.97 -3.19
C SER A 768 -6.14 -35.92 -2.34
N ALA A 769 -5.22 -36.86 -2.58
CA ALA A 769 -3.93 -36.89 -1.89
C ALA A 769 -3.02 -35.74 -2.36
N LEU A 770 -2.48 -34.99 -1.40
CA LEU A 770 -1.42 -34.00 -1.63
C LEU A 770 -0.05 -34.70 -1.62
N GLN A 771 0.89 -34.21 -2.43
CA GLN A 771 2.27 -34.72 -2.45
C GLN A 771 3.19 -33.92 -1.52
N ALA A 772 4.41 -34.41 -1.32
CA ALA A 772 5.47 -33.70 -0.61
C ALA A 772 6.22 -32.71 -1.53
N ALA A 773 7.00 -31.81 -0.94
CA ALA A 773 7.90 -30.93 -1.68
C ALA A 773 8.93 -31.75 -2.48
N ASP A 774 9.20 -31.33 -3.72
CA ASP A 774 10.10 -31.99 -4.66
C ASP A 774 11.37 -31.17 -4.96
N PHE A 775 11.66 -30.16 -4.14
CA PHE A 775 12.82 -29.27 -4.27
C PHE A 775 13.79 -29.37 -3.08
N PRO A 776 15.09 -29.01 -3.27
CA PRO A 776 16.12 -29.15 -2.23
C PRO A 776 15.82 -28.32 -0.98
N GLU A 777 16.27 -28.75 0.20
CA GLU A 777 16.09 -27.97 1.45
C GLU A 777 16.82 -26.63 1.42
N ASN A 778 18.08 -26.60 0.96
CA ASN A 778 18.88 -25.39 0.83
C ASN A 778 18.97 -24.97 -0.65
N GLU A 779 18.46 -23.79 -1.00
CA GLU A 779 18.46 -23.29 -2.38
C GLU A 779 19.00 -21.86 -2.52
N GLY A 780 19.82 -21.65 -3.55
CA GLY A 780 20.17 -20.35 -4.10
C GLY A 780 19.43 -20.13 -5.43
N LEU A 781 18.41 -19.28 -5.41
CA LEU A 781 17.54 -18.94 -6.52
C LEU A 781 18.10 -17.69 -7.23
N THR A 782 18.57 -17.83 -8.47
CA THR A 782 19.27 -16.72 -9.14
C THR A 782 18.31 -15.87 -9.98
N ILE A 783 18.42 -14.55 -9.83
CA ILE A 783 17.71 -13.51 -10.60
C ILE A 783 18.67 -12.34 -10.93
N PRO A 784 18.42 -11.56 -11.98
CA PRO A 784 19.19 -10.35 -12.28
C PRO A 784 18.79 -9.22 -11.31
N ALA A 785 19.38 -9.20 -10.12
CA ALA A 785 19.10 -8.20 -9.08
C ALA A 785 20.40 -7.66 -8.45
N GLN A 786 20.38 -6.40 -8.02
CA GLN A 786 21.49 -5.77 -7.28
C GLN A 786 21.42 -6.03 -5.77
N VAL A 787 20.31 -6.59 -5.29
CA VAL A 787 20.01 -6.85 -3.88
C VAL A 787 19.54 -8.28 -3.71
N ASN A 788 19.67 -8.80 -2.49
CA ASN A 788 19.32 -10.17 -2.15
C ASN A 788 18.08 -10.23 -1.23
N PHE A 789 17.50 -11.43 -1.14
CA PHE A 789 16.47 -11.79 -0.17
C PHE A 789 16.93 -13.08 0.50
N VAL A 790 17.32 -12.97 1.76
CA VAL A 790 17.88 -14.09 2.52
C VAL A 790 16.82 -14.62 3.46
N GLY A 791 16.62 -15.94 3.50
CA GLY A 791 15.70 -16.55 4.44
C GLY A 791 16.26 -17.78 5.12
N LYS A 792 15.88 -17.96 6.39
CA LYS A 792 16.18 -19.16 7.18
C LYS A 792 14.96 -19.55 8.02
N GLY A 793 14.63 -20.82 8.09
CA GLY A 793 13.48 -21.26 8.90
C GLY A 793 13.43 -22.75 9.19
N THR A 794 12.60 -23.12 10.16
CA THR A 794 12.44 -24.49 10.66
C THR A 794 11.03 -24.69 11.22
N GLU A 795 10.60 -25.93 11.37
CA GLU A 795 9.44 -26.30 12.18
C GLU A 795 9.85 -26.48 13.64
N VAL A 796 9.21 -25.77 14.58
CA VAL A 796 9.58 -25.81 16.00
C VAL A 796 8.76 -26.81 16.83
N TYR A 797 7.61 -27.28 16.35
CA TYR A 797 6.78 -28.24 17.09
C TYR A 797 7.41 -29.63 17.18
N THR A 798 8.24 -30.01 16.21
CA THR A 798 9.03 -31.25 16.22
C THR A 798 10.05 -31.29 17.37
N SER A 799 10.48 -30.12 17.87
CA SER A 799 11.32 -30.02 19.08
C SER A 799 10.55 -30.07 20.41
N GLY A 800 9.24 -30.33 20.37
CA GLY A 800 8.39 -30.35 21.57
C GLY A 800 7.90 -28.98 22.02
N TYR A 801 8.20 -27.90 21.29
CA TYR A 801 7.58 -26.60 21.54
C TYR A 801 6.07 -26.67 21.28
N ARG A 802 5.30 -25.90 22.05
CA ARG A 802 3.87 -25.68 21.86
C ARG A 802 3.62 -24.19 21.83
N PHE A 803 2.73 -23.76 20.94
CA PHE A 803 2.46 -22.34 20.78
C PHE A 803 1.98 -21.72 22.08
N HIS A 804 2.60 -20.58 22.40
CA HIS A 804 2.22 -19.73 23.52
C HIS A 804 2.17 -18.28 23.03
N GLY A 805 1.18 -17.50 23.48
CA GLY A 805 0.94 -16.13 23.03
C GLY A 805 2.16 -15.22 23.17
N SER A 806 3.02 -15.44 24.17
CA SER A 806 4.28 -14.70 24.35
C SER A 806 5.21 -14.74 23.13
N SER A 807 5.11 -15.76 22.28
CA SER A 807 5.90 -15.81 21.04
C SER A 807 5.57 -14.64 20.09
N LEU A 808 4.33 -14.13 20.08
CA LEU A 808 3.95 -12.96 19.29
C LEU A 808 4.69 -11.71 19.78
N VAL A 809 4.77 -11.53 21.11
CA VAL A 809 5.50 -10.45 21.77
C VAL A 809 6.99 -10.52 21.46
N ILE A 810 7.56 -11.71 21.56
CA ILE A 810 8.98 -11.95 21.29
C ILE A 810 9.30 -11.71 19.81
N MET A 811 8.46 -12.20 18.88
CA MET A 811 8.63 -11.94 17.44
C MET A 811 8.56 -10.45 17.13
N ARG A 812 7.61 -9.72 17.73
CA ARG A 812 7.53 -8.26 17.54
C ARG A 812 8.80 -7.58 18.04
N TYR A 813 9.25 -7.90 19.25
CA TYR A 813 10.48 -7.34 19.83
C TYR A 813 11.71 -7.63 18.96
N LEU A 814 11.85 -8.86 18.45
CA LEU A 814 12.94 -9.21 17.55
C LEU A 814 12.93 -8.39 16.25
N ARG A 815 11.75 -8.15 15.67
CA ARG A 815 11.63 -7.28 14.48
C ARG A 815 12.01 -5.84 14.77
N THR A 816 11.51 -5.26 15.87
CA THR A 816 11.67 -3.83 16.17
C THR A 816 12.98 -3.48 16.85
N ALA A 817 13.68 -4.44 17.46
CA ALA A 817 14.97 -4.23 18.11
C ALA A 817 16.13 -4.90 17.36
N TRP A 818 16.19 -6.23 17.37
CA TRP A 818 17.36 -6.98 16.89
C TRP A 818 17.55 -6.89 15.37
N LEU A 819 16.54 -7.32 14.61
CA LEU A 819 16.61 -7.41 13.16
C LEU A 819 16.64 -6.03 12.51
N TRP A 820 15.86 -5.08 13.04
CA TRP A 820 15.91 -3.68 12.63
C TRP A 820 17.33 -3.10 12.76
N ASN A 821 17.96 -3.25 13.93
CA ASN A 821 19.28 -2.68 14.14
C ASN A 821 20.36 -3.43 13.33
N LYS A 822 20.39 -4.77 13.40
CA LYS A 822 21.49 -5.54 12.82
C LYS A 822 21.40 -5.72 11.31
N VAL A 823 20.22 -6.00 10.77
CA VAL A 823 20.07 -6.29 9.33
C VAL A 823 19.82 -5.01 8.55
N ARG A 824 18.99 -4.08 9.09
CA ARG A 824 18.66 -2.82 8.41
C ARG A 824 19.63 -1.69 8.71
N VAL A 825 19.76 -1.25 9.96
CA VAL A 825 20.58 -0.08 10.30
C VAL A 825 22.07 -0.34 10.05
N GLN A 826 22.60 -1.44 10.58
CA GLN A 826 24.02 -1.79 10.46
C GLN A 826 24.32 -2.56 9.17
N GLY A 827 23.44 -3.46 8.75
CA GLY A 827 23.61 -4.28 7.56
C GLY A 827 23.25 -3.60 6.25
N GLY A 828 22.49 -2.49 6.27
CA GLY A 828 22.10 -1.75 5.07
C GLY A 828 20.97 -2.39 4.26
N ALA A 829 20.30 -3.44 4.77
CA ALA A 829 19.11 -3.97 4.12
C ALA A 829 17.92 -3.01 4.29
N TYR A 830 16.97 -3.00 3.35
CA TYR A 830 15.76 -2.19 3.51
C TYR A 830 14.86 -2.70 4.64
N GLY A 831 14.81 -4.01 4.89
CA GLY A 831 14.01 -4.58 5.96
C GLY A 831 14.39 -6.00 6.33
N ALA A 832 13.97 -6.41 7.52
CA ALA A 832 14.12 -7.77 8.01
C ALA A 832 12.92 -8.16 8.89
N PHE A 833 12.52 -9.42 8.80
CA PHE A 833 11.28 -9.92 9.36
C PHE A 833 11.51 -11.28 10.02
N CYS A 834 10.73 -11.55 11.07
CA CYS A 834 10.56 -12.89 11.60
C CYS A 834 9.10 -13.14 11.99
N GLY A 835 8.71 -14.41 11.94
CA GLY A 835 7.36 -14.82 12.30
C GLY A 835 7.28 -16.31 12.61
N LEU A 836 6.37 -16.66 13.51
CA LEU A 836 6.01 -18.02 13.87
C LEU A 836 4.54 -18.25 13.49
N ASP A 837 4.31 -19.18 12.58
CA ASP A 837 2.96 -19.62 12.24
C ASP A 837 2.45 -20.58 13.31
N ARG A 838 1.36 -20.22 13.99
CA ARG A 838 0.86 -20.98 15.14
C ARG A 838 0.10 -22.26 14.79
N PHE A 839 -0.24 -22.48 13.53
CA PHE A 839 -0.95 -23.69 13.13
C PHE A 839 0.04 -24.75 12.65
N SER A 840 1.00 -24.35 11.82
CA SER A 840 2.06 -25.24 11.31
C SER A 840 3.28 -25.34 12.23
N GLY A 841 3.48 -24.40 13.15
CA GLY A 841 4.72 -24.33 13.93
C GLY A 841 5.94 -23.90 13.12
N THR A 842 5.74 -23.34 11.93
CA THR A 842 6.85 -22.90 11.08
C THR A 842 7.36 -21.53 11.52
N LEU A 843 8.64 -21.48 11.86
CA LEU A 843 9.37 -20.27 12.20
C LEU A 843 10.23 -19.83 11.01
N THR A 844 10.13 -18.58 10.61
CA THR A 844 10.91 -18.02 9.48
C THR A 844 11.54 -16.68 9.82
N PHE A 845 12.77 -16.48 9.37
CA PHE A 845 13.47 -15.21 9.27
C PHE A 845 13.67 -14.87 7.79
N THR A 846 13.49 -13.61 7.41
CA THR A 846 13.73 -13.13 6.04
C THR A 846 14.25 -11.71 6.01
N SER A 847 15.13 -11.37 5.06
CA SER A 847 15.54 -10.00 4.75
C SER A 847 14.99 -9.53 3.40
N TYR A 848 14.91 -8.21 3.21
CA TYR A 848 14.35 -7.56 2.02
C TYR A 848 15.28 -6.48 1.49
N ARG A 849 15.62 -6.60 0.20
CA ARG A 849 16.60 -5.75 -0.51
C ARG A 849 17.90 -5.64 0.28
N ASP A 850 18.48 -6.79 0.57
CA ASP A 850 19.64 -6.96 1.45
C ASP A 850 20.94 -6.99 0.63
N PRO A 851 21.92 -6.11 0.89
CA PRO A 851 23.21 -6.17 0.20
C PRO A 851 24.06 -7.38 0.64
N ASN A 852 23.70 -8.04 1.74
CA ASN A 852 24.48 -9.14 2.32
C ASN A 852 23.80 -10.52 2.10
N LEU A 853 24.59 -11.57 2.32
CA LEU A 853 24.12 -12.96 2.41
C LEU A 853 24.53 -13.58 3.75
N GLY A 854 25.83 -13.83 3.93
CA GLY A 854 26.37 -14.50 5.12
C GLY A 854 26.16 -13.73 6.43
N GLY A 855 26.40 -12.41 6.41
CA GLY A 855 26.20 -11.57 7.61
C GLY A 855 24.75 -11.60 8.12
N THR A 856 23.77 -11.65 7.22
CA THR A 856 22.36 -11.76 7.59
C THR A 856 22.03 -13.11 8.21
N LEU A 857 22.57 -14.21 7.68
CA LEU A 857 22.42 -15.54 8.27
C LEU A 857 23.07 -15.64 9.66
N ASP A 858 24.23 -15.01 9.85
CA ASP A 858 24.89 -14.94 11.16
C ASP A 858 23.99 -14.22 12.18
N VAL A 859 23.36 -13.11 11.78
CA VAL A 859 22.40 -12.39 12.64
C VAL A 859 21.18 -13.25 12.98
N PHE A 860 20.67 -14.04 12.04
CA PHE A 860 19.58 -14.99 12.31
C PHE A 860 20.01 -16.04 13.33
N ASP A 861 21.21 -16.60 13.19
CA ASP A 861 21.75 -17.62 14.09
C ASP A 861 22.06 -17.08 15.49
N ASP A 862 22.45 -15.81 15.60
CA ASP A 862 22.78 -15.15 16.86
C ASP A 862 21.54 -14.64 17.62
N THR A 863 20.35 -14.74 17.03
CA THR A 863 19.08 -14.28 17.64
C THR A 863 18.83 -14.93 19.02
N ALA A 864 19.11 -16.22 19.16
CA ALA A 864 18.99 -16.91 20.46
C ALA A 864 19.95 -16.34 21.50
N GLY A 865 21.19 -16.05 21.09
CA GLY A 865 22.21 -15.43 21.93
C GLY A 865 21.81 -14.02 22.38
N PHE A 866 21.22 -13.23 21.48
CA PHE A 866 20.64 -11.92 21.80
C PHE A 866 19.59 -12.06 22.91
N LEU A 867 18.52 -12.85 22.71
CA LEU A 867 17.47 -13.00 23.71
C LEU A 867 17.98 -13.45 25.09
N ARG A 868 19.01 -14.30 25.13
CA ARG A 868 19.63 -14.74 26.40
C ARG A 868 20.40 -13.63 27.11
N LYS A 869 21.09 -12.76 26.38
CA LYS A 869 21.93 -11.69 26.96
C LYS A 869 21.17 -10.40 27.23
N THR A 870 20.09 -10.13 26.51
CA THR A 870 19.32 -8.90 26.66
C THR A 870 18.73 -8.79 28.07
N GLU A 871 19.04 -7.70 28.75
CA GLU A 871 18.35 -7.27 29.96
C GLU A 871 17.14 -6.44 29.53
N LEU A 872 15.94 -7.01 29.73
CA LEU A 872 14.69 -6.35 29.40
C LEU A 872 14.11 -5.78 30.69
N ASP A 873 13.95 -4.46 30.74
CA ASP A 873 13.16 -3.84 31.80
C ASP A 873 11.66 -4.07 31.59
N SER A 874 10.86 -3.70 32.58
CA SER A 874 9.41 -3.87 32.53
C SER A 874 8.74 -2.96 31.49
N ASP A 875 9.37 -1.86 31.08
CA ASP A 875 8.79 -0.90 30.14
C ASP A 875 8.90 -1.41 28.70
N GLU A 876 10.06 -1.98 28.32
CA GLU A 876 10.26 -2.59 27.00
C GLU A 876 9.35 -3.80 26.77
N ILE A 877 9.14 -4.63 27.78
CA ILE A 877 8.18 -5.76 27.69
C ILE A 877 6.76 -5.22 27.51
N LYS A 878 6.39 -4.18 28.27
CA LYS A 878 5.08 -3.54 28.16
C LYS A 878 4.86 -2.97 26.75
N LYS A 879 5.82 -2.24 26.17
CA LYS A 879 5.74 -1.74 24.79
C LYS A 879 5.58 -2.88 23.78
N ALA A 880 6.36 -3.94 23.92
CA ALA A 880 6.25 -5.11 23.06
C ALA A 880 4.87 -5.80 23.15
N ILE A 881 4.29 -5.88 24.36
CA ILE A 881 2.92 -6.38 24.58
C ILE A 881 1.90 -5.48 23.89
N ILE A 882 1.94 -4.17 24.14
CA ILE A 882 1.01 -3.20 23.55
C ILE A 882 1.03 -3.30 22.03
N GLY A 883 2.20 -3.23 21.42
CA GLY A 883 2.28 -3.32 19.97
C GLY A 883 1.88 -4.68 19.41
N SER A 884 2.03 -5.77 20.18
CA SER A 884 1.52 -7.09 19.75
C SER A 884 0.00 -7.17 19.82
N ILE A 885 -0.62 -6.53 20.81
CA ILE A 885 -2.07 -6.33 20.86
C ILE A 885 -2.52 -5.46 19.68
N GLY A 886 -1.77 -4.42 19.32
CA GLY A 886 -2.01 -3.61 18.11
C GLY A 886 -2.02 -4.46 16.83
N ASP A 887 -1.06 -5.36 16.66
CA ASP A 887 -1.03 -6.30 15.52
C ASP A 887 -2.23 -7.26 15.53
N MET A 888 -2.68 -7.70 16.71
CA MET A 888 -3.83 -8.62 16.88
C MET A 888 -5.19 -7.95 16.65
N ASP A 889 -5.30 -6.67 17.03
CA ASP A 889 -6.52 -5.87 16.97
C ASP A 889 -6.56 -4.97 15.73
N ALA A 890 -5.72 -5.24 14.73
CA ALA A 890 -5.67 -4.48 13.47
C ALA A 890 -7.09 -4.27 12.91
N HIS A 891 -7.40 -3.00 12.60
CA HIS A 891 -8.74 -2.60 12.20
C HIS A 891 -9.16 -3.29 10.89
N LEU A 892 -10.41 -3.78 10.86
CA LEU A 892 -11.00 -4.46 9.71
C LEU A 892 -12.27 -3.75 9.26
N LEU A 893 -12.40 -3.52 7.96
CA LEU A 893 -13.65 -3.07 7.35
C LEU A 893 -14.69 -4.20 7.33
N PRO A 894 -15.99 -3.89 7.14
CA PRO A 894 -17.06 -4.88 7.24
C PRO A 894 -16.84 -6.15 6.41
N ASP A 895 -16.43 -6.02 5.14
CA ASP A 895 -16.16 -7.15 4.24
C ASP A 895 -15.01 -8.03 4.75
N ALA A 896 -13.96 -7.41 5.31
CA ALA A 896 -12.84 -8.11 5.91
C ALA A 896 -13.22 -8.77 7.24
N LYS A 897 -14.11 -8.16 8.04
CA LYS A 897 -14.66 -8.75 9.28
C LYS A 897 -15.42 -10.05 8.96
N GLY A 898 -16.33 -10.02 7.99
CA GLY A 898 -17.08 -11.21 7.59
C GLY A 898 -16.17 -12.31 7.02
N PHE A 899 -15.31 -11.97 6.06
CA PHE A 899 -14.39 -12.94 5.46
C PHE A 899 -13.43 -13.57 6.51
N THR A 900 -12.92 -12.76 7.45
CA THR A 900 -12.07 -13.25 8.55
C THR A 900 -12.84 -14.18 9.48
N ALA A 901 -14.08 -13.87 9.81
CA ALA A 901 -14.92 -14.71 10.66
C ALA A 901 -15.19 -16.09 10.01
N MET A 902 -15.49 -16.11 8.71
CA MET A 902 -15.60 -17.35 7.95
C MET A 902 -14.27 -18.12 7.94
N MET A 903 -13.14 -17.47 7.66
CA MET A 903 -11.83 -18.13 7.66
C MET A 903 -11.52 -18.78 9.01
N ARG A 904 -11.78 -18.09 10.13
CA ARG A 904 -11.61 -18.64 11.49
C ARG A 904 -12.46 -19.90 11.69
N ARG A 905 -13.71 -19.88 11.22
CA ARG A 905 -14.59 -21.04 11.26
C ARG A 905 -14.09 -22.20 10.39
N LEU A 906 -13.53 -21.92 9.22
CA LEU A 906 -12.97 -22.93 8.31
C LEU A 906 -11.65 -23.53 8.82
N THR A 907 -10.90 -22.81 9.65
CA THR A 907 -9.64 -23.31 10.25
C THR A 907 -9.79 -23.88 11.65
N GLY A 908 -10.99 -23.78 12.27
CA GLY A 908 -11.19 -24.18 13.67
C GLY A 908 -10.50 -23.24 14.66
N ASP A 909 -10.29 -21.97 14.29
CA ASP A 909 -9.74 -20.94 15.16
C ASP A 909 -10.82 -20.36 16.07
N THR A 910 -11.05 -20.99 17.22
CA THR A 910 -12.15 -20.61 18.12
C THR A 910 -11.86 -19.35 18.92
N ASP A 911 -12.91 -18.64 19.33
CA ASP A 911 -12.76 -17.43 20.14
C ASP A 911 -12.13 -17.73 21.51
N GLU A 912 -12.36 -18.91 22.08
CA GLU A 912 -11.74 -19.35 23.34
C GLU A 912 -10.22 -19.49 23.21
N GLU A 913 -9.77 -20.12 22.12
CA GLU A 913 -8.33 -20.30 21.86
C GLU A 913 -7.65 -18.95 21.59
N ARG A 914 -8.30 -18.07 20.82
CA ARG A 914 -7.82 -16.71 20.61
C ARG A 914 -7.77 -15.93 21.91
N GLN A 915 -8.76 -16.10 22.80
CA GLN A 915 -8.78 -15.45 24.10
C GLN A 915 -7.64 -15.96 25.00
N ARG A 916 -7.40 -17.27 25.04
CA ARG A 916 -6.23 -17.85 25.72
C ARG A 916 -4.92 -17.21 25.22
N ILE A 917 -4.74 -17.12 23.91
CA ILE A 917 -3.56 -16.49 23.31
C ILE A 917 -3.44 -15.02 23.74
N ARG A 918 -4.54 -14.27 23.78
CA ARG A 918 -4.54 -12.87 24.24
C ARG A 918 -4.13 -12.77 25.71
N ASP A 919 -4.67 -13.62 26.57
CA ASP A 919 -4.32 -13.65 27.99
C ASP A 919 -2.83 -13.95 28.18
N GLU A 920 -2.27 -14.88 27.39
CA GLU A 920 -0.84 -15.21 27.37
C GLU A 920 0.06 -14.08 26.84
N VAL A 921 -0.41 -13.32 25.84
CA VAL A 921 0.26 -12.11 25.37
C VAL A 921 0.33 -11.08 26.49
N LEU A 922 -0.81 -10.80 27.14
CA LEU A 922 -0.91 -9.82 28.23
C LEU A 922 -0.11 -10.22 29.47
N SER A 923 0.11 -11.51 29.70
CA SER A 923 0.90 -12.03 30.82
C SER A 923 2.38 -12.31 30.50
N THR A 924 2.88 -11.84 29.35
CA THR A 924 4.28 -12.10 28.96
C THR A 924 5.27 -11.43 29.90
N ASP A 925 6.34 -12.15 30.24
CA ASP A 925 7.43 -11.70 31.11
C ASP A 925 8.81 -12.11 30.56
N VAL A 926 9.89 -11.67 31.21
CA VAL A 926 11.28 -11.97 30.84
C VAL A 926 11.54 -13.48 30.71
N SER A 927 10.92 -14.30 31.56
CA SER A 927 11.16 -15.75 31.55
C SER A 927 10.73 -16.39 30.23
N HIS A 928 9.69 -15.84 29.59
CA HIS A 928 9.24 -16.28 28.27
C HIS A 928 10.30 -16.01 27.19
N PHE A 929 10.93 -14.84 27.21
CA PHE A 929 12.02 -14.50 26.27
C PHE A 929 13.20 -15.46 26.41
N LYS A 930 13.61 -15.75 27.66
CA LYS A 930 14.72 -16.67 27.93
C LYS A 930 14.40 -18.10 27.48
N LYS A 931 13.20 -18.61 27.79
CA LYS A 931 12.76 -19.94 27.35
C LYS A 931 12.64 -20.04 25.83
N PHE A 932 12.15 -18.98 25.17
CA PHE A 932 12.01 -18.99 23.72
C PHE A 932 13.36 -18.94 22.99
N ALA A 933 14.40 -18.39 23.62
CA ALA A 933 15.76 -18.48 23.09
C ALA A 933 16.22 -19.93 22.88
N ASP A 934 15.80 -20.86 23.75
CA ASP A 934 16.11 -22.29 23.60
C ASP A 934 15.41 -22.91 22.38
N VAL A 935 14.22 -22.41 22.04
CA VAL A 935 13.52 -22.80 20.80
C VAL A 935 14.28 -22.29 19.57
N LEU A 936 14.81 -21.07 19.64
CA LEU A 936 15.56 -20.43 18.56
C LEU A 936 16.92 -21.08 18.26
N ASP A 937 17.55 -21.77 19.22
CA ASP A 937 18.77 -22.56 18.95
C ASP A 937 18.52 -23.64 17.88
N GLY A 938 17.27 -24.12 17.79
CA GLY A 938 16.84 -25.04 16.75
C GLY A 938 16.99 -24.45 15.34
N VAL A 939 16.87 -23.14 15.17
CA VAL A 939 17.02 -22.47 13.87
C VAL A 939 18.44 -22.59 13.36
N LYS A 940 19.43 -22.40 14.23
CA LYS A 940 20.85 -22.49 13.87
C LYS A 940 21.22 -23.87 13.36
N THR A 941 20.68 -24.92 14.00
CA THR A 941 21.06 -26.32 13.76
C THR A 941 20.19 -27.06 12.74
N ARG A 942 18.90 -26.74 12.65
CA ARG A 942 17.92 -27.41 11.79
C ARG A 942 17.30 -26.50 10.72
N GLY A 943 17.63 -25.21 10.75
CA GLY A 943 17.05 -24.25 9.82
C GLY A 943 17.54 -24.44 8.40
N ILE A 944 16.59 -24.55 7.46
CA ILE A 944 16.87 -24.58 6.03
C ILE A 944 17.02 -23.15 5.50
N VAL A 945 17.83 -22.98 4.45
CA VAL A 945 18.20 -21.68 3.90
C VAL A 945 17.70 -21.54 2.46
N LYS A 946 17.01 -20.43 2.18
CA LYS A 946 16.62 -20.05 0.82
C LYS A 946 17.13 -18.65 0.55
N ILE A 947 17.79 -18.45 -0.58
CA ILE A 947 18.32 -17.15 -1.00
C ILE A 947 17.78 -16.85 -2.39
N LEU A 948 17.28 -15.65 -2.62
CA LEU A 948 16.95 -15.13 -3.94
C LEU A 948 17.85 -13.91 -4.23
N GLY A 949 18.61 -13.90 -5.33
CA GLY A 949 19.57 -12.81 -5.58
C GLY A 949 20.44 -13.04 -6.82
N ALA A 950 21.49 -12.23 -6.99
CA ALA A 950 22.39 -12.34 -8.14
C ALA A 950 23.13 -13.67 -8.19
N SER A 951 23.31 -14.22 -9.40
CA SER A 951 24.03 -15.47 -9.62
C SER A 951 25.45 -15.45 -9.04
N ASP A 952 26.22 -14.39 -9.32
CA ASP A 952 27.61 -14.28 -8.85
C ASP A 952 27.70 -14.23 -7.33
N ASN A 953 26.79 -13.50 -6.67
CA ASN A 953 26.73 -13.40 -5.21
C ASN A 953 26.43 -14.77 -4.58
N ILE A 954 25.46 -15.51 -5.14
CA ILE A 954 25.04 -16.82 -4.63
C ILE A 954 26.14 -17.87 -4.86
N GLU A 955 26.77 -17.89 -6.03
CA GLU A 955 27.86 -18.83 -6.33
C GLU A 955 29.12 -18.56 -5.52
N ALA A 956 29.45 -17.29 -5.25
CA ALA A 956 30.50 -16.93 -4.30
C ALA A 956 30.16 -17.43 -2.90
N PHE A 957 28.94 -17.16 -2.42
CA PHE A 957 28.48 -17.58 -1.10
C PHE A 957 28.45 -19.11 -0.90
N LYS A 958 28.04 -19.86 -1.93
CA LYS A 958 27.97 -21.33 -1.92
C LYS A 958 29.30 -21.98 -1.59
N LYS A 959 30.41 -21.43 -2.06
CA LYS A 959 31.76 -22.00 -1.86
C LYS A 959 32.20 -21.97 -0.40
N ASP A 960 31.61 -21.09 0.42
CA ASP A 960 32.20 -20.68 1.68
C ASP A 960 31.42 -21.09 2.94
N ARG A 961 30.09 -21.30 2.90
CA ARG A 961 29.30 -21.39 4.16
C ARG A 961 28.12 -22.37 4.28
N VAL A 962 27.40 -22.71 3.21
CA VAL A 962 26.19 -23.56 3.33
C VAL A 962 26.39 -24.88 2.59
N SER A 963 26.59 -25.96 3.36
CA SER A 963 26.65 -27.33 2.83
C SER A 963 25.36 -27.69 2.10
N GLY A 964 25.47 -28.19 0.87
CA GLY A 964 24.33 -28.68 0.09
C GLY A 964 23.42 -27.59 -0.51
N LEU A 965 23.88 -26.34 -0.61
CA LEU A 965 23.14 -25.28 -1.31
C LEU A 965 23.04 -25.58 -2.82
N SER A 966 21.85 -25.94 -3.28
CA SER A 966 21.56 -26.15 -4.70
C SER A 966 21.26 -24.82 -5.37
N VAL A 967 21.89 -24.54 -6.52
CA VAL A 967 21.67 -23.28 -7.25
C VAL A 967 20.73 -23.54 -8.41
N VAL A 968 19.66 -22.76 -8.49
CA VAL A 968 18.60 -22.88 -9.50
C VAL A 968 18.40 -21.51 -10.14
N SER A 969 18.46 -21.45 -11.47
CA SER A 969 18.15 -20.22 -12.20
C SER A 969 16.64 -19.99 -12.23
N VAL A 970 16.22 -18.83 -11.72
CA VAL A 970 14.82 -18.40 -11.73
C VAL A 970 14.55 -17.40 -12.85
N LEU A 971 15.47 -16.48 -13.12
CA LEU A 971 15.42 -15.56 -14.26
C LEU A 971 16.72 -15.60 -15.05
#